data_AF-A0A812Z076-F1
#
_entry.id   AF-A0A812Z076-F1
#
_cell.length_a   1.000
_cell.length_b   1.000
_cell.length_c   1.000
_cell.angle_alpha   90.00
_cell.angle_beta   90.00
_cell.angle_gamma   90.00
#
_symmetry.space_group_name_H-M   'P 1'
#
loop_
_entity.id
_entity.type
_entity.pdbx_description
1 polymer ?
#
loop_
_entity_poly.entity_id
_entity_poly.type
_entity_poly.pdbx_seq_one_letter_code
_entity_poly.pdbx_strand_id
1 'polypeptide(L)'
;MPAAEKRIDPEDGVAYTYEELAEYYKGKYKKAAIAAYWEECKPAKKKGKAAKEPEPKAKAKAKATAKSKGKAVPEPKAKAKAKAKAKAKAKAEPAAKPAPPTGKPATAGQYRSGKPVNVSALTKVSKDDLGLLPQPLKPRFRTCLVGIYVRPQPFGGSDKSSNGHRYDSIPFANGMIGAGMSCQLIHYVHEEHDTFFEVCKNFDAIIVRCNPGQIKADGGDQGKFDDGMRALRKQDIQVWPAPDVMEFMGAKDALCKIADLKIGLEDTLAYYDPADFATGFKKTMAFQPRVIKQNRGSSGEGIWIIKLKSGDYCKSYGERSCGDDEMLDLMEANDNHSEEHTVGEFIEFCVSGRTSKSGTWASKGVGKYLEGGKEAGGQLVDQRFCPRIVEGELRYNMVGDVLVGIIHKKPKEGGISAVGGTGSVYTYYGPKEKRFKNLTDNFLKDDLPKIMPALGLGEEPIPLWWTSDFINSSPEGTEAKDEKWIVGEFNCSCVGISKCLPAYCKDDTPNACYTDIPKKDLSEVKRISDLLGKKATDILVTEAKKRSKPAEAGQFFSDGPVDVSALTKVVKDDQGLLPQPRKPRFKTALTGIYVRSQPGGGTDKSFNGHRYDSMAFANGIIQAGMSCQLINYVHQEHDKFFDVVKNFDAIIVRCNPGQIKADGGDQGKFDNGMRAIRKKGIQVWPAPDVMEFMGAKDALCKIATLNIGLEDADVGLQFQCFSCVHSAVTVAPEIDPEDTLAYYDPAVFAAGFKKTMAFQPRVIKQNRGSSGEGIWIIKLKSGDYCKTYGERSCGDDEVLDLMEANDNHSEEHTVAQFIEFCVNGRTGKSGEWTSKGVGKYLEGGKDAGGQLVDQRFCPRIVEGELRYNMVADTLVGIIHKKPKEGGISAVGGTGSVYTFYGPKEKKFAGLTKSFLTDDLSKIMPSLGLESEPIPLWWTSDFINSSPVGTDPKDEKWIVGEFNCSCVGISKCLPACVTPEAEKASYSDIPRKDMTEVKKIGSLLGRKAPALAHGGSHLVEEPVMAERQDKQVESLKQILKSVNYRPDFPRSSMDDVPSGNSGLVEKLMNWKRS
;
A
#
# COMPACT_ATOMS: atom_id res chain seq x y z
N MET A 1 1.82 -57.15 -23.91
CA MET A 1 0.78 -57.01 -22.86
C MET A 1 -0.18 -55.90 -23.28
N PRO A 2 -1.51 -56.04 -23.11
CA PRO A 2 -2.43 -54.92 -23.38
C PRO A 2 -2.14 -53.77 -22.42
N ALA A 3 -2.17 -52.53 -22.93
CA ALA A 3 -1.96 -51.34 -22.10
C ALA A 3 -3.06 -51.22 -21.03
N ALA A 4 -2.67 -51.05 -19.77
CA ALA A 4 -3.59 -50.97 -18.63
C ALA A 4 -4.61 -49.84 -18.82
N GLU A 5 -5.88 -50.13 -18.49
CA GLU A 5 -7.00 -49.18 -18.60
C GLU A 5 -6.73 -47.95 -17.71
N LYS A 6 -6.80 -46.75 -18.29
CA LYS A 6 -6.73 -45.49 -17.54
C LYS A 6 -8.12 -44.85 -17.45
N ARG A 7 -8.50 -44.40 -16.25
CA ARG A 7 -9.74 -43.66 -15.96
C ARG A 7 -9.41 -42.28 -15.41
N ILE A 8 -10.25 -41.31 -15.72
CA ILE A 8 -10.13 -39.91 -15.29
C ILE A 8 -10.78 -39.77 -13.92
N ASP A 9 -9.98 -39.34 -12.95
CA ASP A 9 -10.43 -38.99 -11.62
C ASP A 9 -11.23 -37.66 -11.67
N PRO A 10 -12.51 -37.65 -11.27
CA PRO A 10 -13.31 -36.43 -11.30
C PRO A 10 -12.87 -35.35 -10.29
N GLU A 11 -12.07 -35.70 -9.28
CA GLU A 11 -11.60 -34.74 -8.26
C GLU A 11 -10.44 -33.86 -8.76
N ASP A 12 -9.51 -34.41 -9.55
CA ASP A 12 -8.37 -33.64 -10.07
C ASP A 12 -8.27 -33.59 -11.62
N GLY A 13 -9.10 -34.36 -12.32
CA GLY A 13 -9.17 -34.38 -13.77
C GLY A 13 -8.04 -35.15 -14.46
N VAL A 14 -7.20 -35.90 -13.71
CA VAL A 14 -6.04 -36.64 -14.24
C VAL A 14 -6.42 -38.10 -14.54
N ALA A 15 -5.77 -38.70 -15.54
CA ALA A 15 -6.00 -40.09 -15.95
C ALA A 15 -5.01 -41.06 -15.27
N TYR A 16 -5.51 -41.96 -14.43
CA TYR A 16 -4.74 -42.96 -13.68
C TYR A 16 -5.06 -44.38 -14.14
N THR A 17 -4.13 -45.34 -13.99
CA THR A 17 -4.49 -46.76 -13.89
C THR A 17 -5.05 -47.05 -12.49
N TYR A 18 -5.68 -48.22 -12.29
CA TYR A 18 -6.21 -48.57 -10.96
C TYR A 18 -5.11 -48.56 -9.89
N GLU A 19 -3.91 -49.07 -10.21
CA GLU A 19 -2.78 -49.11 -9.29
C GLU A 19 -2.25 -47.71 -8.98
N GLU A 20 -2.17 -46.83 -9.98
CA GLU A 20 -1.76 -45.43 -9.79
C GLU A 20 -2.78 -44.68 -8.91
N LEU A 21 -4.08 -44.87 -9.16
CA LEU A 21 -5.17 -44.27 -8.38
C LEU A 21 -5.17 -44.81 -6.93
N ALA A 22 -4.99 -46.12 -6.77
CA ALA A 22 -4.96 -46.78 -5.47
C ALA A 22 -3.75 -46.37 -4.63
N GLU A 23 -2.58 -46.16 -5.26
CA GLU A 23 -1.40 -45.63 -4.58
C GLU A 23 -1.59 -44.13 -4.25
N TYR A 24 -2.16 -43.35 -5.16
CA TYR A 24 -2.46 -41.93 -4.94
C TYR A 24 -3.41 -41.69 -3.76
N TYR A 25 -4.40 -42.58 -3.58
CA TYR A 25 -5.33 -42.55 -2.45
C TYR A 25 -4.96 -43.45 -1.27
N LYS A 26 -3.80 -44.10 -1.32
CA LYS A 26 -3.33 -45.00 -0.27
C LYS A 26 -3.15 -44.23 1.03
N GLY A 27 -3.71 -44.78 2.11
CA GLY A 27 -3.71 -44.14 3.44
C GLY A 27 -4.79 -43.08 3.64
N LYS A 28 -5.46 -42.61 2.58
CA LYS A 28 -6.62 -41.70 2.66
C LYS A 28 -7.96 -42.45 2.64
N TYR A 29 -8.07 -43.50 1.84
CA TYR A 29 -9.27 -44.36 1.77
C TYR A 29 -8.90 -45.86 1.90
N LYS A 30 -9.84 -46.69 2.38
CA LYS A 30 -9.66 -48.15 2.44
C LYS A 30 -9.70 -48.73 1.01
N LYS A 31 -8.95 -49.80 0.73
CA LYS A 31 -8.87 -50.43 -0.61
C LYS A 31 -10.23 -50.70 -1.26
N ALA A 32 -11.24 -51.13 -0.49
CA ALA A 32 -12.59 -51.36 -0.99
C ALA A 32 -13.30 -50.09 -1.47
N ALA A 33 -13.06 -48.95 -0.81
CA ALA A 33 -13.61 -47.65 -1.23
C ALA A 33 -12.89 -47.10 -2.47
N ILE A 34 -11.58 -47.33 -2.61
CA ILE A 34 -10.83 -46.98 -3.81
C ILE A 34 -11.30 -47.84 -5.00
N ALA A 35 -11.55 -49.14 -4.78
CA ALA A 35 -12.14 -50.02 -5.79
C ALA A 35 -13.54 -49.54 -6.24
N ALA A 36 -14.41 -49.16 -5.31
CA ALA A 36 -15.72 -48.60 -5.64
C ALA A 36 -15.60 -47.25 -6.38
N TYR A 37 -14.71 -46.37 -5.94
CA TYR A 37 -14.48 -45.07 -6.56
C TYR A 37 -13.91 -45.20 -7.99
N TRP A 38 -13.02 -46.17 -8.21
CA TRP A 38 -12.50 -46.49 -9.54
C TRP A 38 -13.60 -46.87 -10.54
N GLU A 39 -14.67 -47.53 -10.09
CA GLU A 39 -15.84 -47.84 -10.92
C GLU A 39 -16.70 -46.63 -11.29
N GLU A 40 -16.58 -45.53 -10.54
CA GLU A 40 -17.25 -44.26 -10.83
C GLU A 40 -16.41 -43.34 -11.74
N CYS A 41 -15.10 -43.56 -11.83
CA CYS A 41 -14.19 -42.81 -12.71
C CYS A 41 -14.46 -43.12 -14.20
N LYS A 42 -14.39 -42.11 -15.06
CA LYS A 42 -14.70 -42.26 -16.50
C LYS A 42 -13.48 -42.76 -17.29
N PRO A 43 -13.60 -43.75 -18.20
CA PRO A 43 -12.49 -44.17 -19.05
C PRO A 43 -11.90 -43.04 -19.89
N ALA A 44 -10.57 -42.92 -19.92
CA ALA A 44 -9.87 -41.92 -20.71
C ALA A 44 -9.93 -42.29 -22.21
N LYS A 45 -10.55 -41.44 -23.04
CA LYS A 45 -10.68 -41.68 -24.49
C LYS A 45 -9.31 -41.62 -25.19
N LYS A 46 -8.98 -42.64 -25.99
CA LYS A 46 -7.78 -42.65 -26.87
C LYS A 46 -7.91 -41.56 -27.93
N LYS A 47 -6.91 -40.67 -28.04
CA LYS A 47 -6.85 -39.63 -29.09
C LYS A 47 -6.56 -40.27 -30.47
N GLY A 48 -7.54 -40.21 -31.37
CA GLY A 48 -7.39 -40.43 -32.81
C GLY A 48 -7.70 -39.14 -33.60
N LYS A 49 -7.07 -39.01 -34.77
CA LYS A 49 -6.89 -37.82 -35.64
C LYS A 49 -8.17 -37.12 -36.15
N ALA A 50 -7.98 -35.87 -36.57
CA ALA A 50 -8.94 -34.87 -37.08
C ALA A 50 -9.67 -35.21 -38.40
N ALA A 51 -10.90 -34.67 -38.58
CA ALA A 51 -11.36 -33.84 -39.74
C ALA A 51 -12.89 -33.60 -39.81
N LYS A 52 -13.26 -32.35 -40.19
CA LYS A 52 -14.43 -31.82 -40.97
C LYS A 52 -15.88 -31.76 -40.41
N GLU A 53 -16.43 -30.53 -40.50
CA GLU A 53 -17.87 -30.10 -40.60
C GLU A 53 -18.56 -30.57 -41.91
N PRO A 54 -19.89 -30.40 -42.18
CA PRO A 54 -20.91 -29.50 -41.56
C PRO A 54 -22.34 -30.10 -41.26
N GLU A 55 -23.21 -29.25 -40.69
CA GLU A 55 -24.71 -29.24 -40.49
C GLU A 55 -25.63 -29.81 -41.64
N PRO A 56 -27.01 -29.82 -41.60
CA PRO A 56 -28.01 -29.27 -40.63
C PRO A 56 -29.30 -30.15 -40.36
N LYS A 57 -30.19 -29.69 -39.44
CA LYS A 57 -31.67 -29.42 -39.63
C LYS A 57 -32.63 -29.79 -38.47
N ALA A 58 -33.40 -28.75 -38.10
CA ALA A 58 -34.88 -28.66 -37.98
C ALA A 58 -35.66 -28.97 -36.67
N LYS A 59 -36.15 -27.85 -36.09
CA LYS A 59 -37.57 -27.45 -35.81
C LYS A 59 -38.48 -28.26 -34.86
N ALA A 60 -39.06 -27.47 -33.92
CA ALA A 60 -40.49 -27.29 -33.56
C ALA A 60 -40.74 -27.48 -32.04
N LYS A 61 -41.15 -26.49 -31.22
CA LYS A 61 -42.35 -25.60 -31.09
C LYS A 61 -43.44 -26.15 -30.13
N ALA A 62 -44.02 -25.18 -29.39
CA ALA A 62 -45.24 -25.18 -28.53
C ALA A 62 -45.08 -25.80 -27.11
N LYS A 63 -45.22 -25.11 -25.96
CA LYS A 63 -46.08 -24.02 -25.43
C LYS A 63 -47.49 -24.48 -25.02
N ALA A 64 -47.78 -24.54 -23.72
CA ALA A 64 -49.08 -24.17 -23.11
C ALA A 64 -49.03 -24.17 -21.57
N THR A 65 -49.87 -23.30 -21.00
CA THR A 65 -49.99 -22.76 -19.64
C THR A 65 -51.16 -23.35 -18.84
N ALA A 66 -51.13 -23.28 -17.49
CA ALA A 66 -52.10 -22.54 -16.62
C ALA A 66 -52.40 -23.14 -15.21
N LYS A 67 -52.14 -22.32 -14.17
CA LYS A 67 -52.97 -21.93 -12.97
C LYS A 67 -53.88 -22.95 -12.21
N SER A 68 -53.71 -23.09 -10.88
CA SER A 68 -54.37 -22.32 -9.78
C SER A 68 -54.66 -23.07 -8.43
N LYS A 69 -54.45 -22.33 -7.31
CA LYS A 69 -55.16 -22.22 -6.00
C LYS A 69 -55.39 -23.44 -5.03
N GLY A 70 -54.79 -23.37 -3.83
CA GLY A 70 -55.46 -22.91 -2.58
C GLY A 70 -55.86 -23.89 -1.43
N LYS A 71 -55.26 -23.64 -0.23
CA LYS A 71 -55.81 -23.59 1.17
C LYS A 71 -55.74 -24.78 2.19
N ALA A 72 -55.31 -24.37 3.41
CA ALA A 72 -55.80 -24.68 4.79
C ALA A 72 -55.01 -25.65 5.73
N VAL A 73 -54.92 -25.26 7.02
CA VAL A 73 -54.33 -25.91 8.23
C VAL A 73 -55.45 -26.03 9.30
N PRO A 74 -55.39 -26.87 10.37
CA PRO A 74 -54.91 -26.40 11.70
C PRO A 74 -54.29 -27.46 12.68
N GLU A 75 -53.71 -26.94 13.79
CA GLU A 75 -53.13 -27.44 15.07
C GLU A 75 -53.98 -28.44 15.95
N PRO A 76 -53.62 -28.97 17.19
CA PRO A 76 -52.80 -28.38 18.30
C PRO A 76 -52.05 -29.26 19.41
N LYS A 77 -51.18 -28.58 20.21
CA LYS A 77 -50.92 -28.57 21.71
C LYS A 77 -50.31 -29.73 22.58
N ALA A 78 -49.18 -29.38 23.26
CA ALA A 78 -48.94 -29.25 24.73
C ALA A 78 -48.24 -30.33 25.65
N LYS A 79 -47.11 -29.87 26.27
CA LYS A 79 -46.59 -29.93 27.70
C LYS A 79 -46.19 -31.26 28.41
N ALA A 80 -44.93 -31.36 28.90
CA ALA A 80 -44.50 -31.16 30.32
C ALA A 80 -43.16 -31.87 30.78
N LYS A 81 -42.26 -31.07 31.39
CA LYS A 81 -41.20 -31.24 32.44
C LYS A 81 -40.75 -32.62 33.00
N ALA A 82 -39.42 -32.82 33.22
CA ALA A 82 -38.72 -32.68 34.55
C ALA A 82 -37.31 -33.35 34.68
N LYS A 83 -36.33 -32.55 35.17
CA LYS A 83 -35.20 -32.75 36.14
C LYS A 83 -34.28 -34.01 36.20
N ALA A 84 -33.01 -33.78 35.83
CA ALA A 84 -31.72 -33.85 36.59
C ALA A 84 -31.40 -34.93 37.68
N LYS A 85 -30.26 -35.64 37.55
CA LYS A 85 -28.96 -35.45 38.30
C LYS A 85 -27.93 -36.60 38.13
N ALA A 86 -26.79 -36.26 37.52
CA ALA A 86 -25.36 -36.39 37.91
C ALA A 86 -24.64 -37.66 38.46
N LYS A 87 -23.35 -37.76 38.00
CA LYS A 87 -22.09 -38.37 38.53
C LYS A 87 -21.82 -39.87 38.21
N ALA A 88 -20.61 -40.35 37.91
CA ALA A 88 -19.28 -39.80 37.55
C ALA A 88 -18.29 -40.93 37.13
N LYS A 89 -17.24 -40.54 36.37
CA LYS A 89 -15.85 -41.08 36.24
C LYS A 89 -15.47 -42.29 35.32
N ALA A 90 -14.84 -41.90 34.19
CA ALA A 90 -13.44 -42.14 33.75
C ALA A 90 -12.96 -43.50 33.16
N LYS A 91 -12.52 -43.47 31.88
CA LYS A 91 -11.14 -43.79 31.41
C LYS A 91 -10.91 -43.40 29.94
N ALA A 92 -9.64 -43.20 29.56
CA ALA A 92 -9.15 -42.31 28.50
C ALA A 92 -8.61 -42.98 27.21
N GLU A 93 -8.74 -42.23 26.08
CA GLU A 93 -7.86 -41.99 24.90
C GLU A 93 -7.26 -43.13 24.02
N PRO A 94 -6.83 -42.86 22.73
CA PRO A 94 -6.71 -41.56 22.02
C PRO A 94 -7.32 -41.47 20.60
N ALA A 95 -7.48 -40.22 20.13
CA ALA A 95 -8.03 -39.80 18.84
C ALA A 95 -6.96 -39.58 17.75
N ALA A 96 -7.33 -39.83 16.48
CA ALA A 96 -6.50 -39.65 15.29
C ALA A 96 -6.75 -38.30 14.57
N LYS A 97 -5.67 -37.72 14.03
CA LYS A 97 -5.50 -36.35 13.49
C LYS A 97 -6.23 -36.07 12.14
N PRO A 98 -6.65 -34.82 11.84
CA PRO A 98 -7.09 -34.38 10.52
C PRO A 98 -5.94 -33.86 9.60
N ALA A 99 -6.14 -33.99 8.27
CA ALA A 99 -5.21 -33.65 7.18
C ALA A 99 -5.26 -32.16 6.74
N PRO A 100 -4.24 -31.64 6.00
CA PRO A 100 -3.95 -30.20 5.87
C PRO A 100 -4.67 -29.47 4.71
N PRO A 101 -4.83 -28.13 4.77
CA PRO A 101 -5.48 -27.31 3.74
C PRO A 101 -4.58 -27.01 2.52
N THR A 102 -5.19 -26.99 1.33
CA THR A 102 -4.56 -26.90 -0.01
C THR A 102 -4.31 -25.45 -0.52
N GLY A 103 -4.03 -24.50 0.38
CA GLY A 103 -3.62 -23.14 -0.01
C GLY A 103 -2.11 -23.06 -0.26
N LYS A 104 -1.66 -22.43 -1.36
CA LYS A 104 -0.24 -22.09 -1.54
C LYS A 104 0.27 -21.31 -0.30
N PRO A 105 1.49 -21.59 0.20
CA PRO A 105 2.06 -20.85 1.32
C PRO A 105 2.18 -19.36 1.00
N ALA A 106 1.80 -18.50 1.95
CA ALA A 106 1.96 -17.07 1.84
C ALA A 106 3.45 -16.67 1.83
N THR A 107 3.82 -15.74 0.96
CA THR A 107 5.13 -15.05 0.93
C THR A 107 5.29 -14.15 2.16
N ALA A 108 6.53 -14.07 2.66
CA ALA A 108 6.90 -13.45 3.94
C ALA A 108 6.54 -11.96 4.05
N GLY A 109 5.99 -11.55 5.20
CA GLY A 109 5.68 -10.14 5.52
C GLY A 109 4.49 -9.84 6.44
N GLN A 110 3.83 -10.83 7.07
CA GLN A 110 2.77 -10.57 8.07
C GLN A 110 2.82 -11.52 9.27
N TYR A 111 2.50 -10.98 10.44
CA TYR A 111 2.99 -11.32 11.78
C TYR A 111 2.19 -12.37 12.58
N ARG A 112 2.83 -12.85 13.65
CA ARG A 112 2.47 -13.88 14.66
C ARG A 112 2.23 -15.27 14.06
N SER A 113 3.30 -16.05 13.93
CA SER A 113 3.24 -17.51 13.77
C SER A 113 2.50 -18.13 14.97
N GLY A 114 1.19 -18.26 14.88
CA GLY A 114 0.37 -18.63 16.03
C GLY A 114 -0.74 -19.58 15.65
N LYS A 115 -0.91 -20.61 16.48
CA LYS A 115 -2.18 -21.33 16.64
C LYS A 115 -3.31 -20.30 16.92
N PRO A 116 -4.59 -20.70 16.81
CA PRO A 116 -5.69 -19.87 17.32
C PRO A 116 -5.40 -19.31 18.73
N VAL A 117 -5.89 -18.11 19.02
CA VAL A 117 -5.63 -17.40 20.28
C VAL A 117 -6.15 -18.25 21.45
N ASN A 118 -5.40 -18.27 22.56
CA ASN A 118 -5.92 -18.90 23.77
C ASN A 118 -7.01 -18.03 24.38
N VAL A 119 -8.26 -18.48 24.27
CA VAL A 119 -9.44 -17.81 24.83
C VAL A 119 -9.97 -18.46 26.10
N SER A 120 -9.22 -19.41 26.70
CA SER A 120 -9.69 -20.17 27.87
C SER A 120 -9.90 -19.33 29.12
N ALA A 121 -9.37 -18.10 29.14
CA ALA A 121 -9.57 -17.14 30.21
C ALA A 121 -10.95 -16.47 30.17
N LEU A 122 -11.70 -16.62 29.07
CA LEU A 122 -13.04 -16.04 28.91
C LEU A 122 -14.12 -17.08 29.20
N THR A 123 -15.21 -16.65 29.82
CA THR A 123 -16.38 -17.53 30.04
C THR A 123 -17.01 -17.95 28.71
N LYS A 124 -17.10 -19.27 28.47
CA LYS A 124 -17.85 -19.83 27.35
C LYS A 124 -19.35 -19.80 27.68
N VAL A 125 -20.07 -18.85 27.09
CA VAL A 125 -21.52 -18.70 27.26
C VAL A 125 -22.31 -19.65 26.36
N SER A 126 -21.80 -19.94 25.15
CA SER A 126 -22.48 -20.84 24.22
C SER A 126 -22.45 -22.30 24.68
N LYS A 127 -23.52 -23.04 24.37
CA LYS A 127 -23.61 -24.48 24.65
C LYS A 127 -22.68 -25.29 23.73
N ASP A 128 -22.63 -24.89 22.47
CA ASP A 128 -21.83 -25.51 21.42
C ASP A 128 -21.59 -24.49 20.29
N ASP A 129 -20.84 -24.92 19.28
CA ASP A 129 -20.56 -24.13 18.07
C ASP A 129 -21.06 -24.90 16.83
N LEU A 130 -22.27 -25.48 16.90
CA LEU A 130 -22.86 -26.31 15.84
C LEU A 130 -22.80 -25.63 14.47
N GLY A 131 -22.19 -26.31 13.51
CA GLY A 131 -22.01 -25.82 12.13
C GLY A 131 -20.72 -25.03 11.90
N LEU A 132 -19.94 -24.71 12.94
CA LEU A 132 -18.64 -24.06 12.79
C LEU A 132 -17.61 -25.00 12.16
N LEU A 133 -16.87 -24.51 11.19
CA LEU A 133 -15.77 -25.23 10.56
C LEU A 133 -14.57 -25.39 11.52
N PRO A 134 -13.72 -26.41 11.34
CA PRO A 134 -12.49 -26.54 12.08
C PRO A 134 -11.56 -25.33 11.86
N GLN A 135 -10.94 -24.84 12.93
CA GLN A 135 -9.98 -23.73 12.85
C GLN A 135 -8.71 -24.18 12.11
N PRO A 136 -8.15 -23.37 11.19
CA PRO A 136 -6.87 -23.68 10.57
C PRO A 136 -5.75 -23.76 11.61
N LEU A 137 -4.85 -24.73 11.48
CA LEU A 137 -3.69 -24.89 12.38
C LEU A 137 -2.67 -23.75 12.24
N LYS A 138 -2.59 -23.16 11.05
CA LYS A 138 -1.72 -22.04 10.69
C LYS A 138 -2.55 -20.99 9.97
N PRO A 139 -3.40 -20.26 10.69
CA PRO A 139 -4.27 -19.27 10.08
C PRO A 139 -3.44 -18.10 9.51
N ARG A 140 -3.88 -17.54 8.39
CA ARG A 140 -3.28 -16.35 7.78
C ARG A 140 -3.46 -15.11 8.66
N PHE A 141 -4.61 -15.01 9.29
CA PHE A 141 -4.95 -14.01 10.30
C PHE A 141 -5.76 -14.69 11.41
N ARG A 142 -5.57 -14.25 12.64
CA ARG A 142 -6.34 -14.68 13.80
C ARG A 142 -7.46 -13.68 14.03
N THR A 143 -8.69 -14.10 13.78
CA THR A 143 -9.87 -13.25 13.97
C THR A 143 -10.78 -13.81 15.07
N CYS A 144 -11.64 -12.96 15.63
CA CYS A 144 -12.75 -13.41 16.45
C CYS A 144 -14.06 -12.74 16.04
N LEU A 145 -15.17 -13.38 16.39
CA LEU A 145 -16.49 -12.79 16.35
C LEU A 145 -16.98 -12.65 17.79
N VAL A 146 -17.30 -11.43 18.17
CA VAL A 146 -17.76 -11.06 19.51
C VAL A 146 -19.28 -10.99 19.51
N GLY A 147 -19.90 -11.86 20.29
CA GLY A 147 -21.33 -11.80 20.59
C GLY A 147 -21.60 -11.31 22.01
N ILE A 148 -22.88 -11.15 22.33
CA ILE A 148 -23.37 -10.91 23.68
C ILE A 148 -24.60 -11.77 23.94
N TYR A 149 -24.78 -12.21 25.19
CA TYR A 149 -25.95 -12.94 25.65
C TYR A 149 -26.61 -12.15 26.77
N VAL A 150 -27.85 -11.69 26.57
CA VAL A 150 -28.56 -10.86 27.54
C VAL A 150 -29.27 -11.78 28.54
N ARG A 151 -28.66 -12.02 29.70
CA ARG A 151 -29.10 -13.01 30.70
C ARG A 151 -30.57 -12.88 31.13
N PRO A 152 -31.12 -11.67 31.33
CA PRO A 152 -32.52 -11.50 31.72
C PRO A 152 -33.53 -11.82 30.58
N GLN A 153 -33.09 -11.87 29.33
CA GLN A 153 -33.99 -12.06 28.18
C GLN A 153 -34.14 -13.55 27.83
N PRO A 154 -35.33 -13.98 27.35
CA PRO A 154 -35.53 -15.31 26.80
C PRO A 154 -34.47 -15.63 25.74
N PHE A 155 -33.89 -16.83 25.82
CA PHE A 155 -32.84 -17.33 24.91
C PHE A 155 -31.55 -16.48 24.85
N GLY A 156 -31.40 -15.46 25.70
CA GLY A 156 -30.28 -14.51 25.66
C GLY A 156 -30.46 -13.35 24.67
N GLY A 157 -31.67 -13.18 24.14
CA GLY A 157 -32.02 -12.13 23.18
C GLY A 157 -32.85 -12.65 22.00
N SER A 158 -33.56 -11.73 21.33
CA SER A 158 -34.47 -12.02 20.21
C SER A 158 -33.79 -12.45 18.91
N ASP A 159 -32.45 -12.42 18.87
CA ASP A 159 -31.60 -12.70 17.72
C ASP A 159 -30.75 -13.97 17.90
N LYS A 160 -31.05 -14.79 18.92
CA LYS A 160 -30.23 -15.94 19.31
C LYS A 160 -30.76 -17.27 18.78
N SER A 161 -29.85 -18.20 18.50
CA SER A 161 -30.13 -19.62 18.35
C SER A 161 -30.07 -20.33 19.70
N SER A 162 -30.51 -21.59 19.75
CA SER A 162 -30.65 -22.37 20.97
C SER A 162 -29.34 -22.64 21.73
N ASN A 163 -28.19 -22.45 21.06
CA ASN A 163 -26.86 -22.54 21.64
C ASN A 163 -26.30 -21.20 22.16
N GLY A 164 -27.04 -20.09 22.05
CA GLY A 164 -26.67 -18.77 22.59
C GLY A 164 -25.84 -17.89 21.64
N HIS A 165 -25.53 -18.37 20.43
CA HIS A 165 -24.97 -17.53 19.37
C HIS A 165 -26.08 -16.76 18.65
N ARG A 166 -25.72 -15.64 18.00
CA ARG A 166 -26.63 -15.01 17.04
C ARG A 166 -26.86 -15.98 15.87
N TYR A 167 -28.09 -16.03 15.33
CA TYR A 167 -28.50 -17.04 14.33
C TYR A 167 -27.67 -17.07 13.04
N ASP A 168 -26.86 -16.05 12.77
CA ASP A 168 -25.97 -15.97 11.61
C ASP A 168 -24.47 -15.85 11.95
N SER A 169 -24.07 -15.98 13.23
CA SER A 169 -22.66 -15.92 13.62
C SER A 169 -21.83 -17.05 12.99
N ILE A 170 -22.41 -18.25 12.89
CA ILE A 170 -21.75 -19.43 12.30
C ILE A 170 -21.36 -19.17 10.84
N PRO A 171 -22.27 -18.72 9.95
CA PRO A 171 -21.91 -18.26 8.61
C PRO A 171 -20.77 -17.23 8.55
N PHE A 172 -20.76 -16.22 9.41
CA PHE A 172 -19.69 -15.21 9.41
C PHE A 172 -18.33 -15.83 9.71
N ALA A 173 -18.25 -16.63 10.79
CA ALA A 173 -17.02 -17.28 11.19
C ALA A 173 -16.54 -18.30 10.16
N ASN A 174 -17.46 -19.07 9.56
CA ASN A 174 -17.14 -20.00 8.47
C ASN A 174 -16.59 -19.30 7.23
N GLY A 175 -17.08 -18.08 6.93
CA GLY A 175 -16.51 -17.25 5.87
C GLY A 175 -15.04 -16.93 6.11
N MET A 176 -14.71 -16.49 7.32
CA MET A 176 -13.33 -16.21 7.71
C MET A 176 -12.44 -17.46 7.66
N ILE A 177 -12.96 -18.59 8.17
CA ILE A 177 -12.26 -19.88 8.15
C ILE A 177 -12.01 -20.38 6.73
N GLY A 178 -13.02 -20.28 5.86
CA GLY A 178 -12.91 -20.65 4.45
C GLY A 178 -11.90 -19.82 3.68
N ALA A 179 -11.62 -18.59 4.13
CA ALA A 179 -10.59 -17.71 3.56
C ALA A 179 -9.18 -17.95 4.16
N GLY A 180 -9.01 -18.99 4.99
CA GLY A 180 -7.72 -19.37 5.58
C GLY A 180 -7.36 -18.64 6.87
N MET A 181 -8.30 -17.93 7.50
CA MET A 181 -8.13 -17.27 8.80
C MET A 181 -8.64 -18.17 9.93
N SER A 182 -8.24 -17.94 11.19
CA SER A 182 -9.00 -18.49 12.32
C SER A 182 -10.10 -17.51 12.68
N CYS A 183 -11.26 -18.00 13.12
CA CYS A 183 -12.35 -17.17 13.62
C CYS A 183 -12.98 -17.82 14.84
N GLN A 184 -12.61 -17.32 16.02
CA GLN A 184 -13.11 -17.83 17.30
C GLN A 184 -14.35 -17.05 17.71
N LEU A 185 -15.41 -17.78 18.08
CA LEU A 185 -16.63 -17.18 18.63
C LEU A 185 -16.40 -16.93 20.12
N ILE A 186 -16.51 -15.68 20.56
CA ILE A 186 -16.37 -15.28 21.96
C ILE A 186 -17.56 -14.40 22.37
N HIS A 187 -17.92 -14.44 23.65
CA HIS A 187 -18.96 -13.59 24.21
C HIS A 187 -18.34 -12.51 25.09
N TYR A 188 -18.85 -11.29 25.00
CA TYR A 188 -18.54 -10.25 25.97
C TYR A 188 -19.39 -10.43 27.22
N VAL A 189 -18.72 -10.70 28.34
CA VAL A 189 -19.28 -10.76 29.70
C VAL A 189 -18.73 -9.55 30.43
N HIS A 190 -19.60 -8.63 30.85
CA HIS A 190 -19.16 -7.30 31.30
C HIS A 190 -18.35 -7.35 32.60
N GLU A 191 -18.56 -8.37 33.43
CA GLU A 191 -17.77 -8.63 34.63
C GLU A 191 -16.31 -9.04 34.31
N GLU A 192 -16.05 -9.50 33.08
CA GLU A 192 -14.72 -9.91 32.59
C GLU A 192 -14.06 -8.85 31.69
N HIS A 193 -14.54 -7.60 31.70
CA HIS A 193 -14.13 -6.55 30.74
C HIS A 193 -12.61 -6.48 30.50
N ASP A 194 -11.82 -6.37 31.57
CA ASP A 194 -10.37 -6.17 31.43
C ASP A 194 -9.70 -7.42 30.84
N THR A 195 -10.09 -8.60 31.31
CA THR A 195 -9.64 -9.90 30.78
C THR A 195 -10.04 -10.07 29.32
N PHE A 196 -11.26 -9.68 28.96
CA PHE A 196 -11.79 -9.73 27.60
C PHE A 196 -10.92 -8.91 26.64
N PHE A 197 -10.64 -7.65 26.98
CA PHE A 197 -9.81 -6.79 26.14
C PHE A 197 -8.35 -7.23 26.11
N GLU A 198 -7.82 -7.81 27.18
CA GLU A 198 -6.48 -8.39 27.20
C GLU A 198 -6.36 -9.60 26.24
N VAL A 199 -7.37 -10.48 26.22
CA VAL A 199 -7.44 -11.56 25.23
C VAL A 199 -7.58 -10.99 23.82
N CYS A 200 -8.42 -9.95 23.64
CA CYS A 200 -8.67 -9.36 22.32
C CYS A 200 -7.43 -8.77 21.65
N LYS A 201 -6.44 -8.28 22.41
CA LYS A 201 -5.12 -7.79 21.91
C LYS A 201 -4.33 -8.84 21.13
N ASN A 202 -4.73 -10.10 21.22
CA ASN A 202 -4.06 -11.20 20.56
C ASN A 202 -4.65 -11.55 19.20
N PHE A 203 -5.77 -10.95 18.80
CA PHE A 203 -6.33 -11.09 17.46
C PHE A 203 -5.81 -10.01 16.51
N ASP A 204 -5.85 -10.30 15.22
CA ASP A 204 -5.55 -9.36 14.14
C ASP A 204 -6.82 -8.60 13.72
N ALA A 205 -8.00 -9.19 13.93
CA ALA A 205 -9.29 -8.55 13.66
C ALA A 205 -10.45 -9.08 14.52
N ILE A 206 -11.46 -8.24 14.72
CA ILE A 206 -12.64 -8.48 15.57
C ILE A 206 -13.91 -8.11 14.81
N ILE A 207 -14.86 -9.04 14.75
CA ILE A 207 -16.19 -8.82 14.18
C ILE A 207 -17.16 -8.63 15.33
N VAL A 208 -17.74 -7.44 15.47
CA VAL A 208 -18.67 -7.13 16.55
C VAL A 208 -20.09 -7.48 16.12
N ARG A 209 -20.73 -8.37 16.88
CA ARG A 209 -22.12 -8.82 16.73
C ARG A 209 -22.91 -8.62 18.02
N CYS A 210 -22.59 -7.56 18.75
CA CYS A 210 -23.34 -7.05 19.90
C CYS A 210 -24.25 -5.93 19.43
N ASN A 211 -25.57 -6.12 19.48
CA ASN A 211 -26.51 -5.09 19.03
C ASN A 211 -26.47 -3.92 20.03
N PRO A 212 -26.49 -2.64 19.59
CA PRO A 212 -26.50 -1.50 20.51
C PRO A 212 -27.59 -1.64 21.58
N GLY A 213 -27.22 -1.38 22.83
CA GLY A 213 -28.12 -1.52 23.99
C GLY A 213 -28.17 -2.91 24.61
N GLN A 214 -27.73 -3.98 23.93
CA GLN A 214 -27.68 -5.33 24.54
C GLN A 214 -26.68 -5.39 25.70
N ILE A 215 -25.57 -4.65 25.62
CA ILE A 215 -24.58 -4.56 26.73
C ILE A 215 -25.24 -3.97 27.97
N LYS A 216 -25.95 -2.85 27.81
CA LYS A 216 -26.72 -2.21 28.88
C LYS A 216 -27.83 -3.12 29.41
N ALA A 217 -28.54 -3.83 28.53
CA ALA A 217 -29.61 -4.75 28.91
C ALA A 217 -29.12 -5.96 29.73
N ASP A 218 -27.85 -6.37 29.55
CA ASP A 218 -27.22 -7.40 30.39
C ASP A 218 -26.59 -6.83 31.69
N GLY A 219 -26.61 -5.51 31.88
CA GLY A 219 -26.08 -4.80 33.05
C GLY A 219 -24.67 -4.22 32.87
N GLY A 220 -24.09 -4.28 31.67
CA GLY A 220 -22.78 -3.71 31.36
C GLY A 220 -22.84 -2.26 30.88
N ASP A 221 -21.67 -1.67 30.69
CA ASP A 221 -21.51 -0.31 30.14
C ASP A 221 -21.13 -0.36 28.64
N GLN A 222 -21.99 0.22 27.80
CA GLN A 222 -21.78 0.29 26.35
C GLN A 222 -20.59 1.19 25.98
N GLY A 223 -20.47 2.36 26.63
CA GLY A 223 -19.38 3.31 26.37
C GLY A 223 -18.03 2.69 26.73
N LYS A 224 -17.95 1.99 27.87
CA LYS A 224 -16.73 1.27 28.27
C LYS A 224 -16.31 0.24 27.21
N PHE A 225 -17.27 -0.52 26.66
CA PHE A 225 -16.98 -1.49 25.60
C PHE A 225 -16.52 -0.83 24.30
N ASP A 226 -17.20 0.24 23.87
CA ASP A 226 -16.87 0.98 22.65
C ASP A 226 -15.47 1.61 22.78
N ASP A 227 -15.11 2.16 23.93
CA ASP A 227 -13.78 2.70 24.22
C ASP A 227 -12.70 1.63 24.19
N GLY A 228 -12.97 0.43 24.71
CA GLY A 228 -12.08 -0.72 24.57
C GLY A 228 -11.86 -1.09 23.10
N MET A 229 -12.92 -1.11 22.28
CA MET A 229 -12.80 -1.39 20.85
C MET A 229 -12.03 -0.29 20.10
N ARG A 230 -12.25 0.98 20.43
CA ARG A 230 -11.43 2.11 19.92
C ARG A 230 -9.97 1.97 20.35
N ALA A 231 -9.70 1.54 21.57
CA ALA A 231 -8.33 1.30 22.04
C ALA A 231 -7.64 0.15 21.28
N LEU A 232 -8.38 -0.90 20.90
CA LEU A 232 -7.86 -1.95 20.02
C LEU A 232 -7.62 -1.45 18.59
N ARG A 233 -8.51 -0.62 18.04
CA ARG A 233 -8.27 0.05 16.74
C ARG A 233 -6.99 0.86 16.74
N LYS A 234 -6.72 1.62 17.82
CA LYS A 234 -5.47 2.38 18.02
C LYS A 234 -4.22 1.49 18.17
N GLN A 235 -4.39 0.20 18.45
CA GLN A 235 -3.33 -0.81 18.48
C GLN A 235 -3.26 -1.61 17.17
N ASP A 236 -3.80 -1.05 16.08
CA ASP A 236 -3.83 -1.68 14.76
C ASP A 236 -4.56 -3.03 14.75
N ILE A 237 -5.55 -3.23 15.61
CA ILE A 237 -6.45 -4.39 15.51
C ILE A 237 -7.66 -3.94 14.71
N GLN A 238 -7.99 -4.66 13.64
CA GLN A 238 -9.17 -4.28 12.85
C GLN A 238 -10.44 -4.61 13.63
N VAL A 239 -11.42 -3.69 13.63
CA VAL A 239 -12.74 -3.92 14.24
C VAL A 239 -13.80 -3.67 13.18
N TRP A 240 -14.79 -4.56 13.05
CA TRP A 240 -15.86 -4.45 12.07
C TRP A 240 -17.25 -4.63 12.68
N PRO A 241 -18.16 -3.65 12.47
CA PRO A 241 -17.82 -2.24 12.25
C PRO A 241 -17.02 -1.69 13.46
N ALA A 242 -16.17 -0.69 13.24
CA ALA A 242 -15.60 0.06 14.35
C ALA A 242 -16.70 0.89 15.06
N PRO A 243 -16.55 1.21 16.36
CA PRO A 243 -17.54 2.00 17.09
C PRO A 243 -17.93 3.31 16.37
N ASP A 244 -16.94 4.02 15.83
CA ASP A 244 -17.15 5.28 15.11
C ASP A 244 -17.94 5.06 13.81
N VAL A 245 -17.68 3.98 13.09
CA VAL A 245 -18.47 3.63 11.90
C VAL A 245 -19.92 3.33 12.28
N MET A 246 -20.18 2.65 13.40
CA MET A 246 -21.55 2.46 13.90
C MET A 246 -22.22 3.77 14.27
N GLU A 247 -21.47 4.64 14.96
CA GLU A 247 -21.93 5.92 15.48
C GLU A 247 -22.27 6.92 14.37
N PHE A 248 -21.43 7.05 13.34
CA PHE A 248 -21.63 8.06 12.29
C PHE A 248 -22.39 7.53 11.09
N MET A 249 -22.14 6.29 10.63
CA MET A 249 -22.85 5.74 9.47
C MET A 249 -24.25 5.22 9.83
N GLY A 250 -24.42 4.69 11.05
CA GLY A 250 -25.72 4.23 11.54
C GLY A 250 -26.63 5.36 12.03
N ALA A 251 -26.08 6.54 12.32
CA ALA A 251 -26.83 7.73 12.70
C ALA A 251 -27.65 8.28 11.54
N LYS A 252 -28.81 8.88 11.84
CA LYS A 252 -29.62 9.54 10.81
C LYS A 252 -28.95 10.82 10.29
N ASP A 253 -28.03 11.42 11.04
CA ASP A 253 -27.13 12.50 10.59
C ASP A 253 -26.40 12.18 9.27
N ALA A 254 -26.13 10.89 9.02
CA ALA A 254 -25.51 10.44 7.78
C ALA A 254 -26.26 10.97 6.55
N LEU A 255 -27.59 11.04 6.60
CA LEU A 255 -28.44 11.50 5.50
C LEU A 255 -28.21 12.98 5.15
N CYS A 256 -27.95 13.81 6.15
CA CYS A 256 -27.65 15.23 5.96
C CYS A 256 -26.27 15.39 5.31
N LYS A 257 -25.29 14.60 5.74
CA LYS A 257 -23.91 14.63 5.23
C LYS A 257 -23.78 14.18 3.78
N ILE A 258 -24.72 13.37 3.29
CA ILE A 258 -24.73 12.88 1.90
C ILE A 258 -25.81 13.54 1.04
N ALA A 259 -26.42 14.64 1.50
CA ALA A 259 -27.58 15.25 0.86
C ALA A 259 -27.33 15.59 -0.63
N ASP A 260 -26.10 15.94 -0.99
CA ASP A 260 -25.70 16.31 -2.36
C ASP A 260 -25.29 15.12 -3.25
N LEU A 261 -25.28 13.89 -2.72
CA LEU A 261 -25.05 12.69 -3.53
C LEU A 261 -26.28 12.34 -4.39
N LYS A 262 -26.16 11.47 -5.39
CA LYS A 262 -27.31 11.14 -6.26
C LYS A 262 -28.43 10.43 -5.47
N ILE A 263 -28.05 9.60 -4.51
CA ILE A 263 -28.96 8.98 -3.52
C ILE A 263 -29.35 9.93 -2.37
N GLY A 264 -28.80 11.14 -2.35
CA GLY A 264 -29.07 12.16 -1.37
C GLY A 264 -30.35 12.94 -1.67
N LEU A 265 -30.73 13.74 -0.69
CA LEU A 265 -31.88 14.62 -0.77
C LEU A 265 -31.49 15.99 -0.20
N GLU A 266 -31.25 16.95 -1.09
CA GLU A 266 -30.69 18.29 -0.78
C GLU A 266 -31.49 19.07 0.29
N ASP A 267 -32.80 18.83 0.40
CA ASP A 267 -33.67 19.42 1.43
C ASP A 267 -33.76 18.56 2.71
N THR A 268 -32.68 17.85 3.05
CA THR A 268 -32.51 17.14 4.34
C THR A 268 -31.69 18.00 5.30
N LEU A 269 -32.29 18.38 6.44
CA LEU A 269 -31.70 19.28 7.43
C LEU A 269 -31.42 18.55 8.74
N ALA A 270 -30.41 19.00 9.48
CA ALA A 270 -30.10 18.56 10.83
C ALA A 270 -30.29 19.71 11.82
N TYR A 271 -30.90 19.41 12.97
CA TYR A 271 -31.06 20.35 14.07
C TYR A 271 -30.44 19.79 15.34
N TYR A 272 -29.72 20.65 16.06
CA TYR A 272 -28.96 20.28 17.27
C TYR A 272 -29.43 21.02 18.51
N ASP A 273 -30.15 22.13 18.35
CA ASP A 273 -30.76 22.88 19.44
C ASP A 273 -32.25 23.16 19.18
N PRO A 274 -33.04 23.40 20.24
CA PRO A 274 -34.47 23.60 20.13
C PRO A 274 -34.91 24.80 19.28
N ALA A 275 -34.14 25.90 19.27
CA ALA A 275 -34.54 27.14 18.61
C ALA A 275 -34.40 27.03 17.09
N ASP A 276 -33.30 26.43 16.65
CA ASP A 276 -33.05 26.14 15.23
C ASP A 276 -34.05 25.11 14.72
N PHE A 277 -34.36 24.06 15.50
CA PHE A 277 -35.40 23.09 15.15
C PHE A 277 -36.76 23.77 14.99
N ALA A 278 -37.22 24.54 15.99
CA ALA A 278 -38.52 25.20 15.93
C ALA A 278 -38.64 26.13 14.72
N THR A 279 -37.60 26.94 14.47
CA THR A 279 -37.58 27.89 13.34
C THR A 279 -37.52 27.18 12.00
N GLY A 280 -36.64 26.18 11.87
CA GLY A 280 -36.41 25.45 10.64
C GLY A 280 -37.61 24.57 10.27
N PHE A 281 -38.12 23.79 11.22
CA PHE A 281 -39.26 22.90 11.03
C PHE A 281 -40.51 23.66 10.59
N LYS A 282 -40.80 24.82 11.18
CA LYS A 282 -41.95 25.64 10.76
C LYS A 282 -41.84 26.10 9.30
N LYS A 283 -40.63 26.37 8.80
CA LYS A 283 -40.41 26.77 7.40
C LYS A 283 -40.50 25.58 6.44
N THR A 284 -39.89 24.45 6.79
CA THR A 284 -39.92 23.24 5.94
C THR A 284 -41.33 22.65 5.88
N MET A 285 -42.04 22.61 7.01
CA MET A 285 -43.40 22.09 7.10
C MET A 285 -44.41 22.97 6.34
N ALA A 286 -44.22 24.29 6.33
CA ALA A 286 -45.02 25.22 5.52
C ALA A 286 -44.81 25.02 4.01
N PHE A 287 -43.72 24.38 3.60
CA PHE A 287 -43.39 24.21 2.18
C PHE A 287 -43.91 22.89 1.60
N GLN A 288 -43.84 21.78 2.35
CA GLN A 288 -44.26 20.45 1.86
C GLN A 288 -44.25 19.40 3.00
N PRO A 289 -44.90 18.23 2.82
CA PRO A 289 -44.84 17.10 3.77
C PRO A 289 -43.42 16.69 4.18
N ARG A 290 -43.22 16.41 5.47
CA ARG A 290 -41.90 16.15 6.07
C ARG A 290 -41.83 14.78 6.77
N VAL A 291 -40.61 14.32 7.00
CA VAL A 291 -40.29 13.16 7.83
C VAL A 291 -39.24 13.61 8.85
N ILE A 292 -39.65 13.64 10.13
CA ILE A 292 -38.77 13.96 11.24
C ILE A 292 -38.25 12.67 11.85
N LYS A 293 -36.93 12.57 12.01
CA LYS A 293 -36.26 11.37 12.51
C LYS A 293 -35.37 11.74 13.69
N GLN A 294 -35.53 11.03 14.80
CA GLN A 294 -34.51 11.05 15.86
C GLN A 294 -33.19 10.46 15.35
N ASN A 295 -32.07 10.93 15.89
CA ASN A 295 -30.75 10.53 15.41
C ASN A 295 -30.44 9.04 15.64
N ARG A 296 -30.81 8.53 16.82
CA ARG A 296 -30.60 7.13 17.22
C ARG A 296 -31.94 6.49 17.55
N GLY A 297 -32.28 5.44 16.83
CA GLY A 297 -33.52 4.70 17.01
C GLY A 297 -33.52 3.46 16.12
N SER A 298 -34.36 2.49 16.44
CA SER A 298 -34.52 1.27 15.67
C SER A 298 -35.99 0.99 15.43
N SER A 299 -36.29 0.23 14.37
CA SER A 299 -37.64 -0.26 14.09
C SER A 299 -38.71 0.83 13.98
N GLY A 300 -38.35 2.01 13.46
CA GLY A 300 -39.30 3.10 13.18
C GLY A 300 -39.67 3.99 14.38
N GLU A 301 -39.13 3.73 15.57
CA GLU A 301 -39.32 4.61 16.74
C GLU A 301 -38.77 6.02 16.50
N GLY A 302 -39.56 7.05 16.80
CA GLY A 302 -39.16 8.45 16.63
C GLY A 302 -38.93 8.85 15.17
N ILE A 303 -39.53 8.13 14.23
CA ILE A 303 -39.64 8.51 12.81
C ILE A 303 -41.09 8.91 12.55
N TRP A 304 -41.30 10.20 12.33
CA TRP A 304 -42.61 10.83 12.18
C TRP A 304 -42.81 11.28 10.75
N ILE A 305 -43.87 10.78 10.11
CA ILE A 305 -44.35 11.29 8.83
C ILE A 305 -45.38 12.37 9.13
N ILE A 306 -45.18 13.57 8.56
CA ILE A 306 -45.90 14.77 8.98
C ILE A 306 -46.48 15.48 7.77
N LYS A 307 -47.76 15.81 7.85
CA LYS A 307 -48.48 16.64 6.87
C LYS A 307 -49.18 17.79 7.59
N LEU A 308 -49.25 18.96 6.96
CA LEU A 308 -50.21 19.99 7.35
C LEU A 308 -51.61 19.50 7.04
N LYS A 309 -52.48 19.47 8.05
CA LYS A 309 -53.87 19.01 7.91
C LYS A 309 -54.69 19.90 6.97
N SER A 310 -54.37 21.19 6.93
CA SER A 310 -54.98 22.16 6.01
C SER A 310 -54.58 21.95 4.54
N GLY A 311 -53.41 21.35 4.29
CA GLY A 311 -52.78 21.30 2.97
C GLY A 311 -52.24 22.65 2.48
N ASP A 312 -52.17 23.68 3.34
CA ASP A 312 -51.75 25.05 3.00
C ASP A 312 -50.21 25.17 2.88
N TYR A 313 -49.67 24.65 1.79
CA TYR A 313 -48.25 24.69 1.46
C TYR A 313 -47.90 25.89 0.58
N CYS A 314 -46.82 26.61 0.90
CA CYS A 314 -46.31 27.71 0.07
C CYS A 314 -45.61 27.20 -1.20
N LYS A 315 -45.48 28.06 -2.22
CA LYS A 315 -44.93 27.66 -3.53
C LYS A 315 -43.40 27.58 -3.51
N SER A 316 -42.76 28.43 -2.71
CA SER A 316 -41.31 28.52 -2.60
C SER A 316 -40.85 28.36 -1.16
N TYR A 317 -39.76 27.62 -0.95
CA TYR A 317 -39.17 27.45 0.38
C TYR A 317 -38.86 28.80 1.03
N GLY A 318 -39.30 28.99 2.28
CA GLY A 318 -39.07 30.21 3.06
C GLY A 318 -40.08 31.35 2.83
N GLU A 319 -41.02 31.22 1.88
CA GLU A 319 -42.10 32.20 1.65
C GLU A 319 -43.04 32.32 2.86
N ARG A 320 -43.18 31.24 3.63
CA ARG A 320 -44.05 31.10 4.79
C ARG A 320 -43.35 30.33 5.91
N SER A 321 -43.83 30.53 7.13
CA SER A 321 -43.51 29.72 8.30
C SER A 321 -44.81 29.36 9.00
N CYS A 322 -44.96 28.12 9.48
CA CYS A 322 -46.15 27.73 10.22
C CYS A 322 -46.30 28.50 11.54
N GLY A 323 -47.54 28.81 11.91
CA GLY A 323 -47.95 29.19 13.26
C GLY A 323 -47.97 27.98 14.21
N ASP A 324 -47.88 28.22 15.52
CA ASP A 324 -47.88 27.16 16.52
C ASP A 324 -49.23 26.44 16.64
N ASP A 325 -50.32 27.09 16.25
CA ASP A 325 -51.71 26.61 16.31
C ASP A 325 -52.13 25.77 15.09
N GLU A 326 -51.31 25.72 14.05
CA GLU A 326 -51.61 24.92 12.86
C GLU A 326 -51.60 23.42 13.15
N MET A 327 -52.59 22.71 12.63
CA MET A 327 -52.77 21.28 12.88
C MET A 327 -51.93 20.41 11.95
N LEU A 328 -51.26 19.42 12.54
CA LEU A 328 -50.49 18.38 11.87
C LEU A 328 -51.25 17.05 11.91
N ASP A 329 -51.17 16.31 10.80
CA ASP A 329 -51.46 14.88 10.72
C ASP A 329 -50.12 14.13 10.82
N LEU A 330 -49.94 13.40 11.92
CA LEU A 330 -48.68 12.74 12.29
C LEU A 330 -48.86 11.23 12.24
N MET A 331 -47.88 10.52 11.70
CA MET A 331 -47.81 9.06 11.77
C MET A 331 -46.42 8.59 12.23
N GLU A 332 -46.37 7.82 13.32
CA GLU A 332 -45.13 7.18 13.77
C GLU A 332 -44.87 5.88 12.98
N ALA A 333 -43.68 5.75 12.39
CA ALA A 333 -43.34 4.60 11.56
C ALA A 333 -43.17 3.28 12.35
N ASN A 334 -43.09 3.34 13.69
CA ASN A 334 -42.92 2.18 14.57
C ASN A 334 -44.05 1.16 14.40
N ASP A 335 -45.29 1.63 14.43
CA ASP A 335 -46.49 0.80 14.33
C ASP A 335 -47.57 1.37 13.41
N ASN A 336 -47.27 2.43 12.65
CA ASN A 336 -48.21 3.20 11.84
C ASN A 336 -49.33 3.86 12.67
N HIS A 337 -49.10 4.14 13.96
CA HIS A 337 -50.04 4.94 14.74
C HIS A 337 -50.12 6.36 14.18
N SER A 338 -51.35 6.86 14.00
CA SER A 338 -51.62 8.23 13.61
C SER A 338 -52.29 8.99 14.74
N GLU A 339 -51.84 10.23 14.95
CA GLU A 339 -52.42 11.18 15.89
C GLU A 339 -52.30 12.62 15.35
N GLU A 340 -53.11 13.52 15.87
CA GLU A 340 -53.16 14.92 15.42
C GLU A 340 -52.70 15.83 16.55
N HIS A 341 -51.76 16.73 16.24
CA HIS A 341 -51.23 17.71 17.18
C HIS A 341 -50.98 19.03 16.49
N THR A 342 -50.92 20.11 17.25
CA THR A 342 -50.49 21.40 16.70
C THR A 342 -48.98 21.40 16.43
N VAL A 343 -48.51 22.31 15.57
CA VAL A 343 -47.07 22.54 15.34
C VAL A 343 -46.34 22.81 16.65
N GLY A 344 -46.91 23.63 17.54
CA GLY A 344 -46.32 23.95 18.84
C GLY A 344 -46.23 22.74 19.77
N GLU A 345 -47.28 21.92 19.81
CA GLU A 345 -47.31 20.67 20.60
C GLU A 345 -46.24 19.68 20.12
N PHE A 346 -46.10 19.49 18.82
CA PHE A 346 -45.09 18.59 18.25
C PHE A 346 -43.65 19.08 18.49
N ILE A 347 -43.41 20.39 18.39
CA ILE A 347 -42.11 20.97 18.72
C ILE A 347 -41.76 20.72 20.19
N GLU A 348 -42.70 21.02 21.10
CA GLU A 348 -42.52 20.77 22.53
C GLU A 348 -42.30 19.27 22.83
N PHE A 349 -43.02 18.37 22.16
CA PHE A 349 -42.82 16.93 22.29
C PHE A 349 -41.40 16.52 21.87
N CYS A 350 -40.92 17.02 20.73
CA CYS A 350 -39.58 16.72 20.24
C CYS A 350 -38.48 17.26 21.16
N VAL A 351 -38.68 18.42 21.79
CA VAL A 351 -37.69 19.07 22.67
C VAL A 351 -37.74 18.56 24.10
N SER A 352 -38.94 18.53 24.68
CA SER A 352 -39.19 18.34 26.11
C SER A 352 -39.93 17.05 26.43
N GLY A 353 -40.36 16.30 25.41
CA GLY A 353 -41.13 15.06 25.58
C GLY A 353 -42.56 15.33 25.99
N ARG A 354 -43.16 14.35 26.67
CA ARG A 354 -44.53 14.44 27.16
C ARG A 354 -44.62 15.40 28.35
N THR A 355 -45.03 16.63 28.06
CA THR A 355 -45.35 17.69 29.03
C THR A 355 -46.80 18.12 28.89
N SER A 356 -47.31 18.91 29.84
CA SER A 356 -48.65 19.51 29.71
C SER A 356 -48.77 20.43 28.49
N LYS A 357 -47.65 20.97 27.99
CA LYS A 357 -47.61 21.82 26.79
C LYS A 357 -47.55 21.02 25.48
N SER A 358 -47.02 19.80 25.51
CA SER A 358 -46.98 18.92 24.33
C SER A 358 -48.33 18.28 24.02
N GLY A 359 -49.31 18.39 24.91
CA GLY A 359 -50.58 17.66 24.79
C GLY A 359 -50.48 16.19 25.26
N THR A 360 -51.46 15.38 24.89
CA THR A 360 -51.55 13.96 25.27
C THR A 360 -51.17 13.06 24.10
N TRP A 361 -50.13 12.25 24.28
CA TRP A 361 -49.57 11.38 23.23
C TRP A 361 -49.91 9.91 23.49
N ALA A 362 -50.43 9.22 22.47
CA ALA A 362 -50.75 7.79 22.52
C ALA A 362 -49.68 6.90 21.85
N SER A 363 -48.77 7.50 21.09
CA SER A 363 -47.61 6.84 20.47
C SER A 363 -46.69 6.11 21.46
N LYS A 364 -45.78 5.29 20.93
CA LYS A 364 -44.74 4.64 21.74
C LYS A 364 -43.54 5.55 21.96
N GLY A 365 -43.17 6.34 20.95
CA GLY A 365 -42.12 7.35 21.08
C GLY A 365 -42.41 8.32 22.24
N VAL A 366 -41.37 8.68 22.98
CA VAL A 366 -41.50 9.53 24.19
C VAL A 366 -41.05 10.98 23.98
N GLY A 367 -40.56 11.33 22.78
CA GLY A 367 -40.03 12.65 22.48
C GLY A 367 -38.63 12.87 23.05
N LYS A 368 -38.26 14.13 23.32
CA LYS A 368 -36.95 14.53 23.89
C LYS A 368 -35.73 14.19 23.04
N TYR A 369 -35.84 14.32 21.73
CA TYR A 369 -34.80 13.90 20.79
C TYR A 369 -33.55 14.79 20.80
N LEU A 370 -33.61 15.95 21.46
CA LEU A 370 -32.48 16.88 21.66
C LEU A 370 -31.91 16.86 23.09
N GLU A 371 -32.40 15.97 23.97
CA GLU A 371 -31.97 15.92 25.38
C GLU A 371 -30.47 15.59 25.49
N GLY A 372 -29.78 16.28 26.41
CA GLY A 372 -28.33 16.17 26.60
C GLY A 372 -27.49 16.92 25.56
N GLY A 373 -28.11 17.51 24.54
CA GLY A 373 -27.44 18.29 23.51
C GLY A 373 -26.61 17.45 22.53
N LYS A 374 -25.92 18.12 21.61
CA LYS A 374 -25.16 17.49 20.51
C LYS A 374 -24.13 16.47 20.99
N GLU A 375 -23.42 16.76 22.09
CA GLU A 375 -22.40 15.87 22.65
C GLU A 375 -22.98 14.53 23.15
N ALA A 376 -24.22 14.54 23.66
CA ALA A 376 -24.94 13.33 24.05
C ALA A 376 -25.62 12.62 22.86
N GLY A 377 -25.45 13.13 21.63
CA GLY A 377 -26.09 12.63 20.42
C GLY A 377 -27.48 13.21 20.14
N GLY A 378 -27.91 14.22 20.92
CA GLY A 378 -29.18 14.93 20.73
C GLY A 378 -29.20 15.63 19.37
N GLN A 379 -30.11 15.18 18.50
CA GLN A 379 -30.24 15.67 17.13
C GLN A 379 -31.57 15.20 16.50
N LEU A 380 -32.12 16.06 15.65
CA LEU A 380 -33.23 15.75 14.75
C LEU A 380 -32.83 15.90 13.29
N VAL A 381 -33.31 14.98 12.46
CA VAL A 381 -33.20 15.05 11.01
C VAL A 381 -34.56 15.35 10.42
N ASP A 382 -34.63 16.37 9.58
CA ASP A 382 -35.82 16.78 8.85
C ASP A 382 -35.63 16.54 7.35
N GLN A 383 -36.36 15.57 6.81
CA GLN A 383 -36.26 15.14 5.43
C GLN A 383 -37.61 15.31 4.72
N ARG A 384 -37.62 15.62 3.42
CA ARG A 384 -38.86 15.62 2.65
C ARG A 384 -39.49 14.23 2.61
N PHE A 385 -40.82 14.18 2.76
CA PHE A 385 -41.58 12.95 2.58
C PHE A 385 -41.60 12.52 1.10
N CYS A 386 -41.23 11.27 0.84
CA CYS A 386 -41.26 10.66 -0.50
C CYS A 386 -42.52 9.78 -0.65
N PRO A 387 -43.55 10.22 -1.38
CA PRO A 387 -44.87 9.57 -1.36
C PRO A 387 -44.89 8.16 -1.94
N ARG A 388 -43.95 7.82 -2.84
CA ARG A 388 -43.83 6.47 -3.42
C ARG A 388 -43.28 5.42 -2.45
N ILE A 389 -43.07 5.74 -1.17
CA ILE A 389 -42.78 4.74 -0.13
C ILE A 389 -43.85 3.64 -0.06
N VAL A 390 -45.09 3.95 -0.44
CA VAL A 390 -46.20 2.97 -0.55
C VAL A 390 -45.94 1.88 -1.61
N GLU A 391 -45.06 2.14 -2.57
CA GLU A 391 -44.60 1.14 -3.54
C GLU A 391 -43.58 0.18 -2.94
N GLY A 392 -42.98 0.56 -1.81
CA GLY A 392 -42.02 -0.20 -1.04
C GLY A 392 -40.60 0.34 -1.09
N GLU A 393 -39.84 0.05 -0.04
CA GLU A 393 -38.43 0.38 0.08
C GLU A 393 -37.53 -0.75 -0.47
N LEU A 394 -36.39 -0.40 -1.03
CA LEU A 394 -35.37 -1.35 -1.48
C LEU A 394 -34.23 -1.42 -0.47
N ARG A 395 -34.06 -2.55 0.18
CA ARG A 395 -32.87 -2.84 1.00
C ARG A 395 -31.81 -3.54 0.16
N TYR A 396 -30.68 -2.88 -0.03
CA TYR A 396 -29.49 -3.42 -0.67
C TYR A 396 -28.62 -4.09 0.40
N ASN A 397 -28.38 -5.40 0.26
CA ASN A 397 -27.47 -6.13 1.14
C ASN A 397 -26.05 -6.09 0.58
N MET A 398 -25.12 -5.57 1.37
CA MET A 398 -23.77 -5.26 0.94
C MET A 398 -22.75 -6.10 1.71
N VAL A 399 -21.76 -6.65 0.99
CA VAL A 399 -20.53 -7.21 1.57
C VAL A 399 -19.37 -6.34 1.15
N GLY A 400 -18.89 -5.50 2.07
CA GLY A 400 -17.98 -4.40 1.71
C GLY A 400 -18.64 -3.50 0.66
N ASP A 401 -17.99 -3.36 -0.48
CA ASP A 401 -18.43 -2.62 -1.67
C ASP A 401 -19.28 -3.44 -2.66
N VAL A 402 -19.61 -4.71 -2.35
CA VAL A 402 -20.30 -5.61 -3.29
C VAL A 402 -21.76 -5.82 -2.89
N LEU A 403 -22.68 -5.49 -3.80
CA LEU A 403 -24.10 -5.85 -3.68
C LEU A 403 -24.27 -7.36 -3.82
N VAL A 404 -24.88 -8.00 -2.82
CA VAL A 404 -25.12 -9.46 -2.84
C VAL A 404 -26.59 -9.84 -3.04
N GLY A 405 -27.52 -8.92 -2.78
CA GLY A 405 -28.95 -9.15 -2.99
C GLY A 405 -29.78 -7.93 -2.63
N ILE A 406 -30.99 -7.86 -3.17
CA ILE A 406 -31.93 -6.75 -2.99
C ILE A 406 -33.21 -7.31 -2.36
N ILE A 407 -33.73 -6.64 -1.33
CA ILE A 407 -35.02 -6.95 -0.72
C ILE A 407 -35.95 -5.78 -0.97
N HIS A 408 -37.02 -6.01 -1.72
CA HIS A 408 -38.10 -5.03 -1.86
C HIS A 408 -39.14 -5.29 -0.78
N LYS A 409 -39.30 -4.34 0.14
CA LYS A 409 -40.21 -4.44 1.26
C LYS A 409 -41.37 -3.49 1.01
N LYS A 410 -42.51 -4.07 0.64
CA LYS A 410 -43.72 -3.31 0.36
C LYS A 410 -44.60 -3.27 1.62
N PRO A 411 -45.02 -2.08 2.09
CA PRO A 411 -45.99 -1.98 3.17
C PRO A 411 -47.26 -2.78 2.88
N LYS A 412 -47.97 -3.18 3.93
CA LYS A 412 -49.33 -3.71 3.79
C LYS A 412 -50.20 -2.68 3.06
N GLU A 413 -51.18 -3.13 2.28
CA GLU A 413 -52.15 -2.25 1.63
C GLU A 413 -52.78 -1.26 2.64
N GLY A 414 -52.76 0.03 2.30
CA GLY A 414 -53.19 1.13 3.18
C GLY A 414 -52.16 1.59 4.22
N GLY A 415 -51.03 0.90 4.37
CA GLY A 415 -49.93 1.26 5.26
C GLY A 415 -48.80 2.02 4.54
N ILE A 416 -47.97 2.71 5.33
CA ILE A 416 -46.84 3.51 4.83
C ILE A 416 -45.50 2.94 5.33
N SER A 417 -45.46 2.28 6.50
CA SER A 417 -44.24 1.66 7.05
C SER A 417 -44.06 0.19 6.65
N ALA A 418 -42.85 -0.15 6.21
CA ALA A 418 -42.43 -1.51 5.86
C ALA A 418 -41.70 -2.26 6.99
N VAL A 419 -41.77 -1.74 8.23
CA VAL A 419 -41.09 -2.32 9.41
C VAL A 419 -41.55 -3.76 9.67
N GLY A 420 -40.65 -4.60 10.18
CA GLY A 420 -40.94 -6.00 10.49
C GLY A 420 -42.11 -6.14 11.47
N GLY A 421 -43.10 -6.97 11.12
CA GLY A 421 -44.30 -7.18 11.95
C GLY A 421 -45.53 -6.36 11.53
N THR A 422 -45.40 -5.40 10.61
CA THR A 422 -46.55 -4.58 10.13
C THR A 422 -47.41 -5.25 9.05
N GLY A 423 -47.09 -6.50 8.67
CA GLY A 423 -47.76 -7.22 7.59
C GLY A 423 -47.21 -6.93 6.19
N SER A 424 -46.01 -6.36 6.12
CA SER A 424 -45.31 -6.04 4.87
C SER A 424 -44.96 -7.27 4.04
N VAL A 425 -44.94 -7.12 2.71
CA VAL A 425 -44.59 -8.16 1.75
C VAL A 425 -43.14 -7.99 1.31
N TYR A 426 -42.35 -9.05 1.46
CA TYR A 426 -40.92 -9.06 1.14
C TYR A 426 -40.68 -9.84 -0.16
N THR A 427 -40.07 -9.19 -1.15
CA THR A 427 -39.62 -9.83 -2.38
C THR A 427 -38.09 -9.78 -2.47
N TYR A 428 -37.47 -10.92 -2.79
CA TYR A 428 -36.01 -11.05 -2.84
C TYR A 428 -35.56 -11.11 -4.30
N TYR A 429 -34.59 -10.27 -4.65
CA TYR A 429 -33.97 -10.21 -5.97
C TYR A 429 -32.46 -10.42 -5.87
N GLY A 430 -31.87 -10.90 -6.97
CA GLY A 430 -30.42 -10.99 -7.10
C GLY A 430 -29.76 -9.63 -7.34
N PRO A 431 -28.43 -9.53 -7.24
CA PRO A 431 -27.70 -8.26 -7.36
C PRO A 431 -27.65 -7.69 -8.80
N LYS A 432 -28.15 -8.44 -9.79
CA LYS A 432 -28.18 -8.04 -11.21
C LYS A 432 -29.61 -7.77 -11.71
N GLU A 433 -30.55 -7.50 -10.80
CA GLU A 433 -31.94 -7.24 -11.14
C GLU A 433 -32.06 -6.03 -12.09
N LYS A 434 -32.60 -6.25 -13.29
CA LYS A 434 -32.69 -5.23 -14.33
C LYS A 434 -33.63 -4.10 -13.94
N ARG A 435 -34.67 -4.40 -13.17
CA ARG A 435 -35.67 -3.41 -12.72
C ARG A 435 -35.04 -2.25 -11.95
N PHE A 436 -33.98 -2.50 -11.20
CA PHE A 436 -33.32 -1.50 -10.35
C PHE A 436 -31.96 -1.08 -10.88
N LYS A 437 -31.64 -1.40 -12.15
CA LYS A 437 -30.32 -1.18 -12.74
C LYS A 437 -29.88 0.29 -12.66
N ASN A 438 -30.80 1.24 -12.86
CA ASN A 438 -30.48 2.67 -12.76
C ASN A 438 -29.96 3.04 -11.36
N LEU A 439 -30.69 2.68 -10.30
CA LEU A 439 -30.23 2.86 -8.92
C LEU A 439 -28.93 2.09 -8.67
N THR A 440 -28.85 0.81 -9.05
CA THR A 440 -27.67 -0.02 -8.80
C THR A 440 -26.40 0.57 -9.42
N ASP A 441 -26.46 1.02 -10.67
CA ASP A 441 -25.31 1.60 -11.36
C ASP A 441 -24.87 2.93 -10.72
N ASN A 442 -25.81 3.85 -10.49
CA ASN A 442 -25.51 5.14 -9.88
C ASN A 442 -24.95 4.97 -8.45
N PHE A 443 -25.59 4.12 -7.65
CA PHE A 443 -25.18 3.89 -6.27
C PHE A 443 -23.78 3.28 -6.19
N LEU A 444 -23.54 2.15 -6.88
CA LEU A 444 -22.29 1.40 -6.72
C LEU A 444 -21.08 2.11 -7.35
N LYS A 445 -21.28 2.87 -8.44
CA LYS A 445 -20.17 3.52 -9.15
C LYS A 445 -19.92 4.94 -8.68
N ASP A 446 -20.98 5.72 -8.47
CA ASP A 446 -20.83 7.16 -8.28
C ASP A 446 -20.90 7.59 -6.81
N ASP A 447 -21.79 6.98 -6.02
CA ASP A 447 -22.05 7.43 -4.64
C ASP A 447 -21.30 6.59 -3.60
N LEU A 448 -21.24 5.27 -3.76
CA LEU A 448 -20.65 4.35 -2.80
C LEU A 448 -19.20 4.73 -2.39
N PRO A 449 -18.29 5.09 -3.31
CA PRO A 449 -16.94 5.53 -2.93
C PRO A 449 -16.89 6.85 -2.13
N LYS A 450 -17.97 7.64 -2.17
CA LYS A 450 -18.05 8.97 -1.53
C LYS A 450 -18.72 8.95 -0.15
N ILE A 451 -19.44 7.87 0.20
CA ILE A 451 -20.17 7.77 1.47
C ILE A 451 -19.22 7.90 2.66
N MET A 452 -18.20 7.04 2.77
CA MET A 452 -17.29 7.07 3.92
C MET A 452 -16.57 8.44 4.06
N PRO A 453 -16.02 9.04 2.98
CA PRO A 453 -15.49 10.40 3.02
C PRO A 453 -16.51 11.47 3.47
N ALA A 454 -17.74 11.45 2.95
CA ALA A 454 -18.78 12.42 3.31
C ALA A 454 -19.16 12.33 4.80
N LEU A 455 -19.03 11.14 5.40
CA LEU A 455 -19.27 10.91 6.82
C LEU A 455 -18.09 11.30 7.72
N GLY A 456 -16.96 11.75 7.16
CA GLY A 456 -15.72 12.01 7.89
C GLY A 456 -14.96 10.73 8.26
N LEU A 457 -15.26 9.62 7.58
CA LEU A 457 -14.73 8.28 7.84
C LEU A 457 -13.88 7.75 6.68
N GLY A 458 -13.26 8.64 5.88
CA GLY A 458 -12.51 8.25 4.67
C GLY A 458 -11.36 7.25 4.92
N GLU A 459 -10.80 7.24 6.13
CA GLU A 459 -9.73 6.32 6.53
C GLU A 459 -10.24 4.97 7.04
N GLU A 460 -11.53 4.85 7.40
CA GLU A 460 -12.14 3.60 7.83
C GLU A 460 -12.63 2.78 6.63
N PRO A 461 -12.42 1.46 6.60
CA PRO A 461 -13.01 0.63 5.57
C PRO A 461 -14.53 0.64 5.69
N ILE A 462 -15.21 0.58 4.55
CA ILE A 462 -16.65 0.34 4.52
C ILE A 462 -17.00 -0.97 5.25
N PRO A 463 -18.13 -1.06 5.98
CA PRO A 463 -18.43 -2.23 6.80
C PRO A 463 -18.42 -3.56 6.03
N LEU A 464 -18.03 -4.65 6.69
CA LEU A 464 -18.03 -5.98 6.09
C LEU A 464 -19.43 -6.47 5.68
N TRP A 465 -20.44 -6.18 6.50
CA TRP A 465 -21.83 -6.53 6.24
C TRP A 465 -22.73 -5.38 6.68
N TRP A 466 -23.46 -4.79 5.74
CA TRP A 466 -24.30 -3.64 5.99
C TRP A 466 -25.39 -3.54 4.93
N THR A 467 -26.35 -2.63 5.14
CA THR A 467 -27.42 -2.38 4.18
C THR A 467 -27.66 -0.90 3.96
N SER A 468 -28.21 -0.59 2.79
CA SER A 468 -28.77 0.72 2.44
C SER A 468 -30.23 0.54 2.04
N ASP A 469 -31.12 1.35 2.59
CA ASP A 469 -32.55 1.25 2.35
C ASP A 469 -33.00 2.47 1.53
N PHE A 470 -33.51 2.23 0.32
CA PHE A 470 -33.84 3.26 -0.66
C PHE A 470 -35.34 3.43 -0.84
N ILE A 471 -35.76 4.67 -1.07
CA ILE A 471 -37.13 5.10 -1.32
C ILE A 471 -37.17 5.81 -2.67
N ASN A 472 -38.18 5.52 -3.49
CA ASN A 472 -38.35 6.22 -4.75
C ASN A 472 -38.89 7.63 -4.48
N SER A 473 -38.20 8.67 -4.96
CA SER A 473 -38.58 10.06 -4.78
C SER A 473 -39.09 10.74 -6.05
N SER A 474 -39.08 10.03 -7.18
CA SER A 474 -39.61 10.56 -8.43
C SER A 474 -41.13 10.68 -8.41
N PRO A 475 -41.72 11.53 -9.26
CA PRO A 475 -43.16 11.53 -9.49
C PRO A 475 -43.70 10.16 -9.92
N GLU A 476 -44.97 9.88 -9.59
CA GLU A 476 -45.66 8.69 -10.08
C GLU A 476 -45.68 8.65 -11.62
N GLY A 477 -45.51 7.47 -12.20
CA GLY A 477 -45.41 7.29 -13.66
C GLY A 477 -44.03 7.56 -14.27
N THR A 478 -43.03 7.96 -13.48
CA THR A 478 -41.64 8.10 -13.96
C THR A 478 -41.09 6.75 -14.43
N GLU A 479 -40.52 6.72 -15.64
CA GLU A 479 -39.89 5.54 -16.22
C GLU A 479 -38.71 5.05 -15.38
N ALA A 480 -38.53 3.73 -15.25
CA ALA A 480 -37.53 3.12 -14.35
C ALA A 480 -36.07 3.60 -14.57
N LYS A 481 -35.74 4.02 -15.80
CA LYS A 481 -34.42 4.57 -16.16
C LYS A 481 -34.20 6.00 -15.66
N ASP A 482 -35.27 6.73 -15.38
CA ASP A 482 -35.27 8.13 -14.96
C ASP A 482 -35.67 8.29 -13.48
N GLU A 483 -36.00 7.18 -12.81
CA GLU A 483 -36.33 7.18 -11.37
C GLU A 483 -35.13 7.61 -10.51
N LYS A 484 -35.39 8.55 -9.60
CA LYS A 484 -34.50 8.96 -8.52
C LYS A 484 -34.87 8.20 -7.26
N TRP A 485 -33.87 7.56 -6.67
CA TRP A 485 -33.99 6.77 -5.47
C TRP A 485 -33.11 7.38 -4.39
N ILE A 486 -33.70 7.69 -3.25
CA ILE A 486 -33.02 8.35 -2.13
C ILE A 486 -32.83 7.38 -0.99
N VAL A 487 -31.70 7.45 -0.30
CA VAL A 487 -31.45 6.59 0.86
C VAL A 487 -32.19 7.14 2.08
N GLY A 488 -32.96 6.26 2.73
CA GLY A 488 -33.68 6.56 3.96
C GLY A 488 -32.88 6.22 5.22
N GLU A 489 -31.99 5.24 5.15
CA GLU A 489 -31.04 4.86 6.20
C GLU A 489 -29.91 3.93 5.72
N PHE A 490 -28.80 3.93 6.46
CA PHE A 490 -27.79 2.89 6.43
C PHE A 490 -27.86 2.06 7.71
N ASN A 491 -27.67 0.75 7.59
CA ASN A 491 -27.56 -0.15 8.74
C ASN A 491 -26.22 -0.89 8.68
N CYS A 492 -25.30 -0.61 9.61
CA CYS A 492 -23.97 -1.22 9.63
C CYS A 492 -23.66 -2.05 10.89
N SER A 493 -24.54 -2.04 11.90
CA SER A 493 -24.39 -2.84 13.12
C SER A 493 -25.39 -3.98 13.16
N CYS A 494 -24.90 -5.19 13.45
CA CYS A 494 -25.71 -6.38 13.72
C CYS A 494 -26.83 -6.68 12.72
N VAL A 495 -26.66 -6.32 11.44
CA VAL A 495 -27.65 -6.63 10.42
C VAL A 495 -27.68 -8.15 10.17
N GLY A 496 -28.88 -8.69 10.06
CA GLY A 496 -29.12 -10.12 9.90
C GLY A 496 -29.03 -10.59 8.45
N ILE A 497 -28.44 -11.78 8.23
CA ILE A 497 -28.62 -12.50 6.97
C ILE A 497 -30.03 -13.13 6.99
N SER A 498 -30.99 -12.57 6.25
CA SER A 498 -32.41 -13.00 6.30
C SER A 498 -32.61 -14.49 6.01
N LYS A 499 -31.71 -15.09 5.22
CA LYS A 499 -31.72 -16.52 4.90
C LYS A 499 -31.41 -17.43 6.10
N CYS A 500 -30.80 -16.88 7.16
CA CYS A 500 -30.52 -17.59 8.40
C CYS A 500 -31.66 -17.47 9.43
N LEU A 501 -32.74 -16.76 9.15
CA LEU A 501 -33.85 -16.58 10.09
C LEU A 501 -34.45 -17.91 10.62
N PRO A 502 -34.53 -19.01 9.86
CA PRO A 502 -35.02 -20.27 10.42
C PRO A 502 -34.21 -20.79 11.64
N ALA A 503 -32.99 -20.31 11.87
CA ALA A 503 -32.17 -20.66 13.02
C ALA A 503 -32.39 -19.78 14.27
N TYR A 504 -33.25 -18.76 14.25
CA TYR A 504 -33.51 -17.92 15.43
C TYR A 504 -34.62 -18.50 16.32
N CYS A 505 -34.41 -18.50 17.64
CA CYS A 505 -35.35 -19.01 18.63
C CYS A 505 -36.56 -18.10 18.80
N LYS A 506 -37.72 -18.73 18.92
CA LYS A 506 -39.01 -18.11 19.31
C LYS A 506 -39.72 -18.99 20.31
N ASP A 507 -40.81 -18.47 20.87
CA ASP A 507 -41.69 -19.23 21.75
C ASP A 507 -42.21 -20.53 21.09
N ASP A 508 -42.47 -20.50 19.77
CA ASP A 508 -42.92 -21.66 18.99
C ASP A 508 -41.79 -22.57 18.50
N THR A 509 -40.56 -22.05 18.44
CA THR A 509 -39.36 -22.73 17.93
C THR A 509 -38.17 -22.52 18.88
N PRO A 510 -38.28 -22.94 20.17
CA PRO A 510 -37.30 -22.59 21.21
C PRO A 510 -35.94 -23.28 21.04
N ASN A 511 -35.88 -24.30 20.18
CA ASN A 511 -34.67 -25.08 19.91
C ASN A 511 -34.04 -24.75 18.54
N ALA A 512 -34.54 -23.74 17.82
CA ALA A 512 -34.03 -23.36 16.51
C ALA A 512 -32.50 -23.14 16.51
N CYS A 513 -31.83 -23.67 15.51
CA CYS A 513 -30.38 -23.74 15.41
C CYS A 513 -29.90 -23.74 13.96
N TYR A 514 -28.59 -23.81 13.76
CA TYR A 514 -27.97 -23.72 12.42
C TYR A 514 -28.52 -24.75 11.41
N THR A 515 -28.90 -25.95 11.86
CA THR A 515 -29.41 -27.00 10.98
C THR A 515 -30.85 -26.78 10.53
N ASP A 516 -31.57 -25.84 11.13
CA ASP A 516 -32.93 -25.46 10.72
C ASP A 516 -32.93 -24.51 9.52
N ILE A 517 -31.75 -24.00 9.11
CA ILE A 517 -31.60 -23.25 7.86
C ILE A 517 -31.82 -24.21 6.68
N PRO A 518 -32.80 -23.94 5.78
CA PRO A 518 -33.07 -24.80 4.63
C PRO A 518 -31.83 -24.97 3.76
N LYS A 519 -31.59 -26.19 3.25
CA LYS A 519 -30.43 -26.50 2.39
C LYS A 519 -30.25 -25.53 1.22
N LYS A 520 -31.35 -25.11 0.58
CA LYS A 520 -31.33 -24.13 -0.52
C LYS A 520 -30.77 -22.77 -0.05
N ASP A 521 -31.12 -22.35 1.16
CA ASP A 521 -30.72 -21.07 1.74
C ASP A 521 -29.28 -21.16 2.27
N LEU A 522 -28.85 -22.32 2.79
CA LEU A 522 -27.45 -22.56 3.17
C LEU A 522 -26.47 -22.36 2.01
N SER A 523 -26.85 -22.73 0.77
CA SER A 523 -25.99 -22.51 -0.40
C SER A 523 -25.73 -21.02 -0.67
N GLU A 524 -26.77 -20.20 -0.54
CA GLU A 524 -26.68 -18.75 -0.71
C GLU A 524 -25.97 -18.08 0.48
N VAL A 525 -26.26 -18.53 1.70
CA VAL A 525 -25.55 -18.11 2.91
C VAL A 525 -24.06 -18.40 2.78
N LYS A 526 -23.68 -19.58 2.28
CA LYS A 526 -22.28 -19.93 2.03
C LYS A 526 -21.64 -18.97 1.02
N ARG A 527 -22.34 -18.64 -0.08
CA ARG A 527 -21.83 -17.67 -1.08
C ARG A 527 -21.55 -16.31 -0.45
N ILE A 528 -22.44 -15.83 0.42
CA ILE A 528 -22.26 -14.56 1.16
C ILE A 528 -21.10 -14.67 2.14
N SER A 529 -21.02 -15.77 2.90
CA SER A 529 -19.93 -16.07 3.85
C SER A 529 -18.55 -16.11 3.18
N ASP A 530 -18.42 -16.82 2.06
CA ASP A 530 -17.15 -16.91 1.33
C ASP A 530 -16.69 -15.51 0.86
N LEU A 531 -17.64 -14.67 0.43
CA LEU A 531 -17.35 -13.29 0.04
C LEU A 531 -16.95 -12.41 1.25
N LEU A 532 -17.61 -12.59 2.40
CA LEU A 532 -17.23 -11.91 3.65
C LEU A 532 -15.78 -12.24 4.03
N GLY A 533 -15.41 -13.52 4.00
CA GLY A 533 -14.04 -13.96 4.27
C GLY A 533 -13.02 -13.39 3.29
N LYS A 534 -13.37 -13.36 1.99
CA LYS A 534 -12.53 -12.74 0.96
C LYS A 534 -12.32 -11.24 1.22
N LYS A 535 -13.41 -10.47 1.43
CA LYS A 535 -13.32 -9.02 1.66
C LYS A 535 -12.61 -8.69 2.96
N ALA A 536 -12.83 -9.45 4.03
CA ALA A 536 -12.07 -9.31 5.26
C ALA A 536 -10.58 -9.56 5.03
N THR A 537 -10.21 -10.59 4.26
CA THR A 537 -8.82 -10.85 3.88
C THR A 537 -8.24 -9.68 3.08
N ASP A 538 -8.95 -9.18 2.07
CA ASP A 538 -8.50 -8.07 1.22
C ASP A 538 -8.26 -6.80 2.06
N ILE A 539 -9.16 -6.49 3.00
CA ILE A 539 -9.00 -5.38 3.94
C ILE A 539 -7.78 -5.61 4.83
N LEU A 540 -7.64 -6.76 5.49
CA LEU A 540 -6.50 -7.02 6.38
C LEU A 540 -5.16 -7.05 5.66
N VAL A 541 -5.13 -7.51 4.42
CA VAL A 541 -3.94 -7.45 3.56
C VAL A 541 -3.64 -6.02 3.18
N THR A 542 -4.65 -5.21 2.86
CA THR A 542 -4.48 -3.79 2.55
C THR A 542 -4.00 -3.02 3.76
N GLU A 543 -4.63 -3.22 4.92
CA GLU A 543 -4.24 -2.60 6.19
C GLU A 543 -2.84 -3.02 6.60
N ALA A 544 -2.47 -4.28 6.41
CA ALA A 544 -1.10 -4.67 6.68
C ALA A 544 -0.10 -4.22 5.63
N LYS A 545 -0.54 -4.03 4.37
CA LYS A 545 0.27 -3.34 3.37
C LYS A 545 0.47 -1.87 3.75
N LYS A 546 -0.55 -1.21 4.30
CA LYS A 546 -0.43 0.13 4.92
C LYS A 546 0.51 0.09 6.13
N ARG A 547 0.49 -0.97 6.96
CA ARG A 547 1.47 -1.17 8.05
C ARG A 547 2.89 -1.45 7.54
N SER A 548 3.02 -2.00 6.34
CA SER A 548 4.31 -2.12 5.64
C SER A 548 4.71 -0.85 4.87
N LYS A 549 3.88 0.22 4.88
CA LYS A 549 4.32 1.60 4.61
C LYS A 549 5.01 2.17 5.86
N PRO A 550 5.82 3.25 5.76
CA PRO A 550 6.63 3.73 6.88
C PRO A 550 5.75 4.17 8.03
N ALA A 551 6.19 3.87 9.25
CA ALA A 551 5.71 4.56 10.44
C ALA A 551 5.86 6.08 10.28
N GLU A 552 4.80 6.83 10.59
CA GLU A 552 4.86 8.27 10.79
C GLU A 552 5.92 8.64 11.86
N ALA A 553 6.40 9.89 11.79
CA ALA A 553 7.42 10.41 12.68
C ALA A 553 6.98 10.33 14.16
N GLY A 554 7.40 9.29 14.88
CA GLY A 554 7.23 9.19 16.33
C GLY A 554 6.97 7.79 16.90
N GLN A 555 6.67 6.76 16.10
CA GLN A 555 6.50 5.40 16.60
C GLN A 555 7.77 4.55 16.43
N PHE A 556 8.27 3.99 17.54
CA PHE A 556 9.46 3.13 17.58
C PHE A 556 9.02 1.66 17.69
N PHE A 557 9.32 0.83 16.69
CA PHE A 557 9.05 -0.61 16.71
C PHE A 557 10.36 -1.42 16.66
N SER A 558 10.50 -2.39 17.58
CA SER A 558 11.33 -3.61 17.51
C SER A 558 12.37 -3.86 18.62
N ASP A 559 12.61 -5.15 18.87
CA ASP A 559 13.53 -5.77 19.84
C ASP A 559 15.03 -5.59 19.50
N GLY A 560 15.48 -4.35 19.28
CA GLY A 560 16.88 -4.03 19.01
C GLY A 560 17.41 -4.48 17.63
N PRO A 561 18.73 -4.33 17.38
CA PRO A 561 19.38 -4.70 16.12
C PRO A 561 19.23 -6.19 15.76
N VAL A 562 19.48 -6.55 14.49
CA VAL A 562 19.48 -7.95 14.01
C VAL A 562 20.67 -8.70 14.60
N ASP A 563 20.49 -9.97 14.98
CA ASP A 563 21.62 -10.82 15.34
C ASP A 563 22.42 -11.20 14.08
N VAL A 564 23.63 -10.65 13.99
CA VAL A 564 24.58 -10.90 12.89
C VAL A 564 25.74 -11.80 13.31
N SER A 565 25.72 -12.34 14.53
CA SER A 565 26.82 -13.15 15.09
C SER A 565 27.14 -14.40 14.29
N ALA A 566 26.16 -14.88 13.50
CA ALA A 566 26.41 -15.95 12.57
C ALA A 566 27.46 -15.55 11.52
N LEU A 567 27.48 -14.32 11.00
CA LEU A 567 28.34 -13.94 9.87
C LEU A 567 29.81 -13.83 10.27
N THR A 568 30.71 -14.25 9.38
CA THR A 568 32.16 -14.09 9.58
C THR A 568 32.56 -12.61 9.54
N LYS A 569 33.18 -12.11 10.61
CA LYS A 569 33.76 -10.76 10.66
C LYS A 569 35.16 -10.76 10.05
N VAL A 570 35.32 -10.09 8.91
CA VAL A 570 36.58 -10.00 8.15
C VAL A 570 37.31 -8.66 8.35
N VAL A 571 36.68 -7.73 9.07
CA VAL A 571 37.20 -6.40 9.42
C VAL A 571 37.73 -6.39 10.85
N LYS A 572 38.70 -5.53 11.15
CA LYS A 572 39.38 -5.48 12.45
C LYS A 572 38.47 -4.99 13.57
N ASP A 573 37.76 -3.89 13.33
CA ASP A 573 36.91 -3.21 14.29
C ASP A 573 35.89 -2.30 13.58
N ASP A 574 35.00 -1.70 14.37
CA ASP A 574 34.01 -0.71 13.90
C ASP A 574 34.32 0.68 14.49
N GLN A 575 35.61 1.03 14.64
CA GLN A 575 36.00 2.31 15.20
C GLN A 575 35.40 3.48 14.40
N GLY A 576 34.78 4.41 15.13
CA GLY A 576 34.06 5.55 14.56
C GLY A 576 32.56 5.30 14.35
N LEU A 577 32.06 4.08 14.51
CA LEU A 577 30.62 3.78 14.48
C LEU A 577 29.95 4.21 15.79
N LEU A 578 28.80 4.88 15.68
CA LEU A 578 27.98 5.26 16.82
C LEU A 578 27.30 4.02 17.44
N PRO A 579 26.98 4.06 18.74
CA PRO A 579 26.20 3.00 19.37
C PRO A 579 24.85 2.80 18.67
N GLN A 580 24.47 1.55 18.45
CA GLN A 580 23.17 1.22 17.88
C GLN A 580 22.04 1.60 18.84
N PRO A 581 20.93 2.17 18.35
CA PRO A 581 19.77 2.43 19.20
C PRO A 581 19.17 1.11 19.68
N ARG A 582 18.75 1.06 20.95
CA ARG A 582 18.11 -0.13 21.55
C ARG A 582 16.74 -0.44 20.96
N LYS A 583 16.05 0.59 20.44
CA LYS A 583 14.73 0.51 19.80
C LYS A 583 14.78 1.27 18.48
N PRO A 584 15.45 0.72 17.46
CA PRO A 584 15.57 1.39 16.17
C PRO A 584 14.19 1.58 15.52
N ARG A 585 13.97 2.70 14.82
CA ARG A 585 12.79 2.88 13.96
C ARG A 585 12.75 1.87 12.81
N PHE A 586 13.94 1.57 12.27
CA PHE A 586 14.17 0.59 11.21
C PHE A 586 15.52 -0.10 11.42
N LYS A 587 15.62 -1.36 11.03
CA LYS A 587 16.84 -2.16 11.01
C LYS A 587 17.48 -2.09 9.64
N THR A 588 18.63 -1.43 9.53
CA THR A 588 19.37 -1.37 8.28
C THR A 588 20.70 -2.09 8.38
N ALA A 589 21.17 -2.61 7.25
CA ALA A 589 22.54 -3.07 7.10
C ALA A 589 23.25 -2.23 6.05
N LEU A 590 24.52 -1.92 6.29
CA LEU A 590 25.44 -1.48 5.25
C LEU A 590 26.33 -2.66 4.90
N THR A 591 26.13 -3.18 3.69
CA THR A 591 26.82 -4.36 3.17
C THR A 591 28.06 -3.94 2.38
N GLY A 592 29.24 -4.27 2.90
CA GLY A 592 30.52 -4.12 2.21
C GLY A 592 31.13 -5.44 1.74
N ILE A 593 32.30 -5.35 1.13
CA ILE A 593 33.15 -6.50 0.78
C ILE A 593 34.60 -6.21 1.15
N TYR A 594 35.31 -7.26 1.58
CA TYR A 594 36.73 -7.25 1.88
C TYR A 594 37.43 -8.23 0.92
N VAL A 595 38.27 -7.72 0.02
CA VAL A 595 38.96 -8.54 -0.98
C VAL A 595 40.21 -9.15 -0.34
N ARG A 596 40.14 -10.41 0.08
CA ARG A 596 41.21 -11.05 0.88
C ARG A 596 42.52 -11.23 0.13
N SER A 597 42.47 -11.25 -1.20
CA SER A 597 43.65 -11.30 -2.06
C SER A 597 44.40 -9.97 -2.12
N GLN A 598 43.82 -8.87 -1.63
CA GLN A 598 44.40 -7.53 -1.70
C GLN A 598 44.84 -7.04 -0.31
N PRO A 599 45.99 -6.32 -0.22
CA PRO A 599 46.42 -5.68 1.01
C PRO A 599 45.31 -4.77 1.58
N GLY A 600 45.00 -4.92 2.88
CA GLY A 600 43.99 -4.11 3.56
C GLY A 600 42.54 -4.36 3.11
N GLY A 601 42.28 -5.34 2.22
CA GLY A 601 40.95 -5.67 1.72
C GLY A 601 40.49 -4.86 0.51
N GLY A 602 41.38 -4.02 -0.03
CA GLY A 602 41.15 -3.20 -1.22
C GLY A 602 41.65 -1.76 -1.09
N THR A 603 41.74 -1.06 -2.23
CA THR A 603 42.26 0.32 -2.33
C THR A 603 41.31 1.38 -1.79
N ASP A 604 40.05 1.04 -1.50
CA ASP A 604 39.01 1.94 -1.02
C ASP A 604 38.70 1.75 0.48
N LYS A 605 39.64 1.20 1.24
CA LYS A 605 39.46 0.80 2.64
C LYS A 605 40.20 1.72 3.61
N SER A 606 39.62 1.89 4.80
CA SER A 606 40.34 2.32 5.99
C SER A 606 41.15 1.16 6.58
N PHE A 607 42.06 1.45 7.51
CA PHE A 607 42.91 0.45 8.14
C PHE A 607 42.15 -0.71 8.82
N ASN A 608 40.92 -0.46 9.27
CA ASN A 608 40.06 -1.50 9.86
C ASN A 608 39.39 -2.42 8.84
N GLY A 609 39.51 -2.14 7.53
CA GLY A 609 38.96 -2.95 6.44
C GLY A 609 37.56 -2.55 5.98
N HIS A 610 36.92 -1.58 6.64
CA HIS A 610 35.70 -0.97 6.12
C HIS A 610 36.02 0.00 4.99
N ARG A 611 35.05 0.28 4.12
CA ARG A 611 35.19 1.36 3.15
C ARG A 611 35.35 2.70 3.86
N TYR A 612 36.23 3.56 3.40
CA TYR A 612 36.69 4.75 4.13
C TYR A 612 35.58 5.76 4.53
N ASP A 613 34.42 5.70 3.87
CA ASP A 613 33.27 6.55 4.13
C ASP A 613 32.05 5.82 4.73
N SER A 614 32.14 4.51 4.98
CA SER A 614 31.02 3.71 5.52
C SER A 614 30.51 4.23 6.86
N MET A 615 31.43 4.73 7.70
CA MET A 615 31.08 5.30 9.00
C MET A 615 30.23 6.56 8.86
N ALA A 616 30.44 7.38 7.83
CA ALA A 616 29.63 8.56 7.59
C ALA A 616 28.17 8.19 7.27
N PHE A 617 27.98 7.17 6.43
CA PHE A 617 26.67 6.61 6.11
C PHE A 617 26.01 6.04 7.36
N ALA A 618 26.66 5.07 8.00
CA ALA A 618 26.08 4.36 9.12
C ALA A 618 25.74 5.27 10.30
N ASN A 619 26.61 6.23 10.63
CA ASN A 619 26.34 7.21 11.68
C ASN A 619 25.18 8.15 11.34
N GLY A 620 25.04 8.53 10.07
CA GLY A 620 23.91 9.31 9.59
C GLY A 620 22.57 8.60 9.79
N ILE A 621 22.51 7.32 9.40
CA ILE A 621 21.35 6.44 9.61
C ILE A 621 21.06 6.26 11.11
N ILE A 622 22.09 6.05 11.93
CA ILE A 622 21.96 5.89 13.39
C ILE A 622 21.40 7.16 14.05
N GLN A 623 21.90 8.33 13.66
CA GLN A 623 21.43 9.62 14.16
C GLN A 623 19.97 9.90 13.79
N ALA A 624 19.47 9.33 12.70
CA ALA A 624 18.06 9.42 12.32
C ALA A 624 17.14 8.48 13.14
N GLY A 625 17.69 7.76 14.13
CA GLY A 625 16.96 6.86 15.01
C GLY A 625 16.78 5.44 14.46
N MET A 626 17.52 5.07 13.41
CA MET A 626 17.53 3.72 12.83
C MET A 626 18.74 2.93 13.37
N SER A 627 18.75 1.60 13.27
CA SER A 627 20.00 0.84 13.45
C SER A 627 20.67 0.67 12.10
N CYS A 628 22.00 0.69 12.07
CA CYS A 628 22.80 0.46 10.87
C CYS A 628 23.99 -0.44 11.22
N GLN A 629 23.87 -1.72 10.89
CA GLN A 629 24.90 -2.72 11.15
C GLN A 629 25.80 -2.87 9.92
N LEU A 630 27.11 -2.73 10.14
CA LEU A 630 28.10 -2.97 9.09
C LEU A 630 28.31 -4.49 8.96
N ILE A 631 28.05 -5.04 7.77
CA ILE A 631 28.25 -6.46 7.48
C ILE A 631 29.05 -6.62 6.19
N ASN A 632 29.84 -7.69 6.09
CA ASN A 632 30.61 -8.00 4.89
C ASN A 632 30.03 -9.24 4.20
N TYR A 633 29.97 -9.19 2.87
CA TYR A 633 29.68 -10.36 2.06
C TYR A 633 30.93 -11.22 1.92
N VAL A 634 30.87 -12.44 2.46
CA VAL A 634 31.90 -13.48 2.31
C VAL A 634 31.32 -14.55 1.39
N HIS A 635 31.90 -14.71 0.19
CA HIS A 635 31.25 -15.50 -0.86
C HIS A 635 31.07 -16.99 -0.51
N GLN A 636 31.92 -17.56 0.35
CA GLN A 636 31.76 -18.92 0.87
C GLN A 636 30.55 -19.08 1.81
N GLU A 637 30.04 -17.97 2.38
CA GLU A 637 28.90 -17.94 3.29
C GLU A 637 27.62 -17.42 2.61
N HIS A 638 27.50 -17.52 1.27
CA HIS A 638 26.41 -16.90 0.52
C HIS A 638 25.01 -17.13 1.11
N ASP A 639 24.63 -18.39 1.34
CA ASP A 639 23.29 -18.73 1.82
C ASP A 639 23.06 -18.17 3.24
N LYS A 640 24.06 -18.32 4.10
CA LYS A 640 24.09 -17.81 5.48
C LYS A 640 23.98 -16.28 5.52
N PHE A 641 24.65 -15.60 4.61
CA PHE A 641 24.58 -14.15 4.46
C PHE A 641 23.16 -13.70 4.12
N PHE A 642 22.52 -14.31 3.11
CA PHE A 642 21.16 -13.96 2.72
C PHE A 642 20.10 -14.41 3.76
N ASP A 643 20.39 -15.42 4.55
CA ASP A 643 19.57 -15.81 5.71
C ASP A 643 19.59 -14.80 6.85
N VAL A 644 20.68 -14.05 7.01
CA VAL A 644 20.76 -12.93 7.96
C VAL A 644 20.17 -11.66 7.37
N VAL A 645 20.53 -11.33 6.12
CA VAL A 645 20.11 -10.10 5.41
C VAL A 645 18.58 -9.98 5.30
N LYS A 646 17.86 -11.09 5.17
CA LYS A 646 16.38 -11.09 5.09
C LYS A 646 15.67 -10.56 6.35
N ASN A 647 16.39 -10.33 7.44
CA ASN A 647 15.83 -9.84 8.71
C ASN A 647 15.99 -8.32 8.91
N PHE A 648 16.57 -7.62 7.93
CA PHE A 648 16.64 -6.16 7.90
C PHE A 648 15.49 -5.56 7.10
N ASP A 649 15.17 -4.29 7.37
CA ASP A 649 14.17 -3.51 6.65
C ASP A 649 14.75 -2.85 5.39
N ALA A 650 16.04 -2.50 5.41
CA ALA A 650 16.75 -1.96 4.24
C ALA A 650 18.24 -2.29 4.22
N ILE A 651 18.80 -2.40 3.01
CA ILE A 651 20.20 -2.74 2.76
C ILE A 651 20.87 -1.65 1.92
N ILE A 652 21.94 -1.06 2.45
CA ILE A 652 22.82 -0.14 1.71
C ILE A 652 23.99 -0.96 1.16
N VAL A 653 24.08 -1.09 -0.16
CA VAL A 653 25.13 -1.84 -0.82
C VAL A 653 26.33 -0.94 -1.07
N ARG A 654 27.49 -1.34 -0.52
CA ARG A 654 28.79 -0.66 -0.62
C ARG A 654 29.88 -1.62 -1.10
N CYS A 655 29.54 -2.45 -2.10
CA CYS A 655 30.45 -3.35 -2.80
C CYS A 655 30.70 -2.82 -4.21
N ASN A 656 31.94 -2.46 -4.55
CA ASN A 656 32.23 -1.99 -5.91
C ASN A 656 32.07 -3.17 -6.91
N PRO A 657 31.63 -2.90 -8.15
CA PRO A 657 31.64 -3.90 -9.21
C PRO A 657 33.03 -4.55 -9.34
N GLY A 658 33.07 -5.86 -9.49
CA GLY A 658 34.31 -6.63 -9.65
C GLY A 658 35.01 -7.02 -8.34
N GLN A 659 34.75 -6.37 -7.20
CA GLN A 659 35.36 -6.76 -5.91
C GLN A 659 34.92 -8.16 -5.47
N ILE A 660 33.67 -8.55 -5.76
CA ILE A 660 33.17 -9.91 -5.47
C ILE A 660 33.98 -10.95 -6.25
N LYS A 661 34.20 -10.70 -7.55
CA LYS A 661 35.02 -11.55 -8.41
C LYS A 661 36.48 -11.59 -7.96
N ALA A 662 37.05 -10.44 -7.58
CA ALA A 662 38.44 -10.33 -7.11
C ALA A 662 38.69 -11.11 -5.80
N ASP A 663 37.68 -11.23 -4.94
CA ASP A 663 37.74 -12.07 -3.74
C ASP A 663 37.50 -13.57 -4.05
N GLY A 664 37.11 -13.93 -5.28
CA GLY A 664 36.84 -15.31 -5.71
C GLY A 664 35.35 -15.70 -5.74
N GLY A 665 34.45 -14.74 -5.53
CA GLY A 665 33.00 -14.94 -5.56
C GLY A 665 32.35 -14.70 -6.93
N ASP A 666 31.07 -15.03 -7.04
CA ASP A 666 30.24 -14.78 -8.21
C ASP A 666 29.38 -13.52 -8.01
N GLN A 667 29.61 -12.51 -8.86
CA GLN A 667 28.87 -11.24 -8.84
C GLN A 667 27.38 -11.44 -9.16
N GLY A 668 27.06 -12.23 -10.20
CA GLY A 668 25.68 -12.49 -10.61
C GLY A 668 24.91 -13.24 -9.52
N LYS A 669 25.58 -14.14 -8.80
CA LYS A 669 25.00 -14.83 -7.64
C LYS A 669 24.61 -13.83 -6.53
N PHE A 670 25.49 -12.89 -6.20
CA PHE A 670 25.19 -11.85 -5.21
C PHE A 670 24.05 -10.93 -5.65
N ASP A 671 24.09 -10.45 -6.90
CA ASP A 671 23.06 -9.56 -7.45
C ASP A 671 21.68 -10.24 -7.47
N ASN A 672 21.63 -11.52 -7.84
CA ASN A 672 20.40 -12.32 -7.79
C ASN A 672 19.89 -12.51 -6.35
N GLY A 673 20.77 -12.67 -5.38
CA GLY A 673 20.40 -12.68 -3.96
C GLY A 673 19.79 -11.34 -3.53
N MET A 674 20.39 -10.21 -3.91
CA MET A 674 19.85 -8.88 -3.60
C MET A 674 18.51 -8.61 -4.29
N ARG A 675 18.32 -9.05 -5.55
CA ARG A 675 17.01 -9.03 -6.22
C ARG A 675 15.97 -9.87 -5.47
N ALA A 676 16.35 -11.04 -4.96
CA ALA A 676 15.46 -11.88 -4.17
C ALA A 676 15.07 -11.24 -2.83
N ILE A 677 15.99 -10.51 -2.19
CA ILE A 677 15.70 -9.68 -1.01
C ILE A 677 14.74 -8.54 -1.36
N ARG A 678 15.00 -7.82 -2.45
CA ARG A 678 14.13 -6.74 -2.95
C ARG A 678 12.70 -7.23 -3.22
N LYS A 679 12.55 -8.39 -3.85
CA LYS A 679 11.25 -9.02 -4.14
C LYS A 679 10.45 -9.40 -2.88
N LYS A 680 11.12 -9.55 -1.72
CA LYS A 680 10.47 -9.78 -0.42
C LYS A 680 10.02 -8.49 0.27
N GLY A 681 10.15 -7.34 -0.39
CA GLY A 681 9.72 -6.04 0.15
C GLY A 681 10.79 -5.31 0.95
N ILE A 682 12.02 -5.82 1.02
CA ILE A 682 13.15 -5.17 1.69
C ILE A 682 13.79 -4.19 0.72
N GLN A 683 14.02 -2.94 1.15
CA GLN A 683 14.63 -1.95 0.26
C GLN A 683 16.13 -2.22 0.08
N VAL A 684 16.64 -2.05 -1.14
CA VAL A 684 18.08 -2.17 -1.45
C VAL A 684 18.54 -0.90 -2.15
N TRP A 685 19.65 -0.30 -1.69
CA TRP A 685 20.20 0.94 -2.26
C TRP A 685 21.69 0.85 -2.62
N PRO A 686 22.04 1.13 -3.88
CA PRO A 686 21.18 0.98 -5.05
C PRO A 686 20.74 -0.49 -5.21
N ALA A 687 19.57 -0.73 -5.78
CA ALA A 687 19.19 -2.08 -6.20
C ALA A 687 20.08 -2.54 -7.38
N PRO A 688 20.30 -3.85 -7.58
CA PRO A 688 21.07 -4.36 -8.72
C PRO A 688 20.61 -3.81 -10.07
N ASP A 689 19.30 -3.72 -10.28
CA ASP A 689 18.73 -3.20 -11.52
C ASP A 689 19.02 -1.70 -11.68
N VAL A 690 18.97 -0.92 -10.60
CA VAL A 690 19.36 0.50 -10.64
C VAL A 690 20.85 0.65 -10.99
N MET A 691 21.73 -0.20 -10.45
CA MET A 691 23.14 -0.21 -10.85
C MET A 691 23.33 -0.60 -12.31
N GLU A 692 22.57 -1.58 -12.79
CA GLU A 692 22.65 -2.10 -14.15
C GLU A 692 22.12 -1.13 -15.19
N PHE A 693 21.07 -0.36 -14.90
CA PHE A 693 20.43 0.53 -15.87
C PHE A 693 20.87 2.00 -15.74
N MET A 694 21.04 2.52 -14.52
CA MET A 694 21.49 3.91 -14.31
C MET A 694 23.01 4.03 -14.42
N GLY A 695 23.75 3.02 -13.98
CA GLY A 695 25.22 3.00 -14.10
C GLY A 695 25.74 2.53 -15.45
N ALA A 696 24.89 1.97 -16.32
CA ALA A 696 25.28 1.58 -17.67
C ALA A 696 25.50 2.80 -18.57
N LYS A 697 26.39 2.67 -19.55
CA LYS A 697 26.71 3.78 -20.44
C LYS A 697 25.57 4.11 -21.41
N ASP A 698 24.69 3.15 -21.73
CA ASP A 698 23.50 3.42 -22.56
C ASP A 698 22.41 4.23 -21.85
N ALA A 699 22.53 4.47 -20.54
CA ALA A 699 21.71 5.45 -19.86
C ALA A 699 21.74 6.80 -20.61
N LEU A 700 22.89 7.17 -21.19
CA LEU A 700 23.07 8.38 -21.98
C LEU A 700 22.17 8.45 -23.22
N CYS A 701 21.95 7.30 -23.89
CA CYS A 701 21.04 7.22 -25.03
C CYS A 701 19.58 7.37 -24.59
N LYS A 702 19.24 6.80 -23.42
CA LYS A 702 17.87 6.81 -22.88
C LYS A 702 17.44 8.18 -22.37
N ILE A 703 18.38 9.03 -21.96
CA ILE A 703 18.10 10.39 -21.51
C ILE A 703 18.35 11.45 -22.59
N ALA A 704 18.63 11.06 -23.84
CA ALA A 704 19.06 11.97 -24.89
C ALA A 704 18.09 13.14 -25.12
N THR A 705 16.79 12.89 -24.97
CA THR A 705 15.71 13.88 -25.15
C THR A 705 15.52 14.82 -23.95
N LEU A 706 16.24 14.63 -22.84
CA LEU A 706 16.19 15.53 -21.67
C LEU A 706 17.08 16.76 -21.93
N ASN A 707 16.92 17.85 -21.17
CA ASN A 707 17.76 19.04 -21.38
C ASN A 707 19.25 18.76 -21.12
N ILE A 708 19.49 17.78 -20.27
CA ILE A 708 20.81 17.23 -19.91
C ILE A 708 21.27 16.10 -20.83
N GLY A 709 20.47 15.78 -21.85
CA GLY A 709 20.80 14.82 -22.91
C GLY A 709 21.52 15.49 -24.07
N LEU A 710 22.19 14.67 -24.88
CA LEU A 710 22.90 15.11 -26.08
C LEU A 710 22.06 14.76 -27.31
N GLU A 711 21.06 15.60 -27.57
CA GLU A 711 20.23 15.64 -28.79
C GLU A 711 20.06 17.11 -29.20
N ASP A 712 20.06 17.39 -30.51
CA ASP A 712 19.67 18.69 -31.05
C ASP A 712 18.15 18.76 -31.21
N ALA A 713 17.55 19.83 -30.69
CA ALA A 713 16.13 19.92 -30.31
C ALA A 713 15.12 19.97 -31.48
N ASP A 714 15.54 19.70 -32.72
CA ASP A 714 14.68 19.82 -33.92
C ASP A 714 14.12 18.47 -34.44
N VAL A 715 14.31 17.35 -33.73
CA VAL A 715 13.78 16.05 -34.19
C VAL A 715 13.08 15.30 -33.05
N GLY A 716 11.82 15.66 -32.81
CA GLY A 716 10.98 14.90 -31.88
C GLY A 716 10.58 13.54 -32.45
N LEU A 717 11.14 12.43 -31.96
CA LEU A 717 10.47 11.11 -31.89
C LEU A 717 11.25 10.05 -31.09
N GLN A 718 10.48 9.22 -30.38
CA GLN A 718 10.92 8.16 -29.47
C GLN A 718 11.79 7.09 -30.15
N PHE A 719 13.03 6.91 -29.69
CA PHE A 719 13.81 5.70 -29.97
C PHE A 719 13.28 4.53 -29.13
N GLN A 720 12.45 3.68 -29.74
CA GLN A 720 12.25 2.31 -29.25
C GLN A 720 13.51 1.48 -29.53
N CYS A 721 14.08 0.96 -28.46
CA CYS A 721 15.16 -0.01 -28.44
C CYS A 721 14.92 -1.13 -29.47
N PHE A 722 15.76 -1.20 -30.52
CA PHE A 722 15.79 -2.33 -31.47
C PHE A 722 16.18 -3.62 -30.74
N SER A 723 15.20 -4.29 -30.14
CA SER A 723 15.33 -5.68 -29.67
C SER A 723 14.09 -6.54 -29.91
N CYS A 724 13.14 -6.07 -30.74
CA CYS A 724 11.96 -6.85 -31.14
C CYS A 724 11.58 -6.59 -32.61
N VAL A 725 12.43 -6.97 -33.57
CA VAL A 725 12.01 -7.04 -34.98
C VAL A 725 12.64 -8.25 -35.68
N HIS A 726 11.97 -9.41 -35.57
CA HIS A 726 12.05 -10.50 -36.55
C HIS A 726 10.84 -10.39 -37.49
N SER A 727 10.71 -9.28 -38.19
CA SER A 727 9.82 -9.15 -39.34
C SER A 727 10.22 -7.95 -40.17
N ALA A 728 10.60 -8.17 -41.43
CA ALA A 728 10.87 -7.14 -42.40
C ALA A 728 9.78 -6.05 -42.38
N VAL A 729 10.16 -4.84 -42.01
CA VAL A 729 9.35 -3.64 -42.23
C VAL A 729 10.27 -2.62 -42.90
N THR A 730 9.80 -2.15 -44.05
CA THR A 730 10.35 -1.11 -44.90
C THR A 730 10.80 0.10 -44.10
N VAL A 731 12.07 0.45 -44.29
CA VAL A 731 12.74 1.65 -43.77
C VAL A 731 12.02 2.89 -44.30
N ALA A 732 11.47 3.72 -43.42
CA ALA A 732 11.14 5.10 -43.77
C ALA A 732 12.45 5.90 -43.89
N PRO A 733 12.63 6.71 -44.94
CA PRO A 733 13.80 7.57 -45.09
C PRO A 733 13.67 8.77 -44.14
N GLU A 734 14.81 9.29 -43.66
CA GLU A 734 14.98 10.48 -42.80
C GLU A 734 14.87 10.24 -41.28
N ILE A 735 15.92 9.66 -40.69
CA ILE A 735 16.29 9.88 -39.28
C ILE A 735 17.80 10.04 -39.23
N ASP A 736 18.28 11.21 -38.82
CA ASP A 736 19.71 11.55 -38.64
C ASP A 736 20.15 11.20 -37.20
N PRO A 737 20.93 10.14 -36.96
CA PRO A 737 21.39 9.75 -35.63
C PRO A 737 22.77 10.39 -35.34
N GLU A 738 22.81 11.66 -34.95
CA GLU A 738 24.06 12.43 -35.01
C GLU A 738 24.94 12.38 -33.74
N ASP A 739 24.37 12.08 -32.56
CA ASP A 739 25.06 12.41 -31.30
C ASP A 739 25.40 11.26 -30.35
N THR A 740 24.48 10.37 -29.95
CA THR A 740 24.80 9.27 -29.01
C THR A 740 24.11 7.96 -29.42
N LEU A 741 24.90 6.89 -29.64
CA LEU A 741 24.43 5.58 -30.06
C LEU A 741 24.91 4.47 -29.13
N ALA A 742 24.11 3.41 -28.96
CA ALA A 742 24.49 2.20 -28.24
C ALA A 742 24.48 0.99 -29.17
N TYR A 743 25.55 0.21 -29.15
CA TYR A 743 25.73 -0.99 -29.94
C TYR A 743 25.87 -2.22 -29.06
N TYR A 744 25.24 -3.31 -29.48
CA TYR A 744 25.32 -4.63 -28.86
C TYR A 744 25.74 -5.72 -29.85
N ASP A 745 25.72 -5.40 -31.15
CA ASP A 745 26.09 -6.30 -32.24
C ASP A 745 27.36 -5.77 -32.93
N PRO A 746 28.40 -6.62 -33.11
CA PRO A 746 29.64 -6.24 -33.76
C PRO A 746 29.49 -5.65 -35.17
N ALA A 747 28.60 -6.21 -36.00
CA ALA A 747 28.43 -5.76 -37.37
C ALA A 747 27.71 -4.41 -37.43
N VAL A 748 26.71 -4.21 -36.56
CA VAL A 748 26.02 -2.92 -36.42
C VAL A 748 26.98 -1.85 -35.91
N PHE A 749 27.82 -2.16 -34.91
CA PHE A 749 28.87 -1.26 -34.44
C PHE A 749 29.83 -0.86 -35.55
N ALA A 750 30.39 -1.83 -36.29
CA ALA A 750 31.34 -1.56 -37.35
C ALA A 750 30.76 -0.63 -38.44
N ALA A 751 29.51 -0.87 -38.85
CA ALA A 751 28.85 -0.04 -39.87
C ALA A 751 28.46 1.35 -39.34
N GLY A 752 27.95 1.44 -38.11
CA GLY A 752 27.53 2.69 -37.49
C GLY A 752 28.72 3.59 -37.16
N PHE A 753 29.75 3.04 -36.52
CA PHE A 753 30.96 3.77 -36.14
C PHE A 753 31.67 4.39 -37.33
N LYS A 754 31.77 3.68 -38.47
CA LYS A 754 32.36 4.23 -39.70
C LYS A 754 31.63 5.47 -40.21
N LYS A 755 30.31 5.55 -40.03
CA LYS A 755 29.49 6.71 -40.44
C LYS A 755 29.65 7.86 -39.46
N THR A 756 29.55 7.58 -38.15
CA THR A 756 29.68 8.62 -37.12
C THR A 756 31.08 9.24 -37.10
N MET A 757 32.12 8.42 -37.24
CA MET A 757 33.52 8.85 -37.27
C MET A 757 33.86 9.67 -38.52
N ALA A 758 33.24 9.37 -39.67
CA ALA A 758 33.42 10.15 -40.88
C ALA A 758 32.79 11.55 -40.79
N PHE A 759 31.85 11.76 -39.86
CA PHE A 759 31.17 13.03 -39.69
C PHE A 759 31.85 13.95 -38.67
N GLN A 760 32.34 13.41 -37.55
CA GLN A 760 32.96 14.21 -36.49
C GLN A 760 33.74 13.36 -35.47
N PRO A 761 34.63 13.96 -34.65
CA PRO A 761 35.29 13.27 -33.55
C PRO A 761 34.33 12.59 -32.56
N ARG A 762 34.70 11.38 -32.11
CA ARG A 762 33.83 10.50 -31.30
C ARG A 762 34.46 10.13 -29.96
N VAL A 763 33.61 9.69 -29.03
CA VAL A 763 33.98 9.09 -27.75
C VAL A 763 33.31 7.73 -27.65
N ILE A 764 34.11 6.67 -27.66
CA ILE A 764 33.63 5.31 -27.48
C ILE A 764 33.77 4.92 -26.01
N LYS A 765 32.69 4.40 -25.42
CA LYS A 765 32.63 4.01 -24.00
C LYS A 765 32.19 2.55 -23.89
N GLN A 766 33.03 1.72 -23.28
CA GLN A 766 32.60 0.39 -22.86
C GLN A 766 31.61 0.45 -21.69
N ASN A 767 30.76 -0.55 -21.58
CA ASN A 767 29.94 -0.73 -20.38
C ASN A 767 30.78 -1.23 -19.20
N ARG A 768 30.43 -0.80 -17.97
CA ARG A 768 31.06 -1.24 -16.69
C ARG A 768 32.59 -1.03 -16.55
N GLY A 769 33.21 -0.18 -17.37
CA GLY A 769 34.60 0.23 -17.20
C GLY A 769 34.83 1.06 -15.92
N SER A 770 36.03 0.99 -15.33
CA SER A 770 36.41 1.75 -14.14
C SER A 770 37.54 2.74 -14.47
N SER A 771 37.52 3.91 -13.84
CA SER A 771 38.62 4.90 -13.91
C SER A 771 39.07 5.27 -15.34
N GLY A 772 38.13 5.33 -16.30
CA GLY A 772 38.44 5.70 -17.69
C GLY A 772 38.91 4.54 -18.59
N GLU A 773 39.01 3.32 -18.07
CA GLU A 773 39.31 2.12 -18.86
C GLU A 773 38.27 1.91 -19.97
N GLY A 774 38.74 1.71 -21.20
CA GLY A 774 37.88 1.49 -22.37
C GLY A 774 36.96 2.68 -22.71
N ILE A 775 37.34 3.89 -22.28
CA ILE A 775 36.82 5.14 -22.81
C ILE A 775 37.86 5.70 -23.77
N TRP A 776 37.51 5.78 -25.05
CA TRP A 776 38.38 6.18 -26.14
C TRP A 776 37.90 7.49 -26.74
N ILE A 777 38.78 8.50 -26.78
CA ILE A 777 38.56 9.73 -27.53
C ILE A 777 39.21 9.53 -28.90
N ILE A 778 38.44 9.73 -29.96
CA ILE A 778 38.82 9.30 -31.32
C ILE A 778 38.69 10.45 -32.29
N LYS A 779 39.75 10.69 -33.05
CA LYS A 779 39.78 11.64 -34.16
C LYS A 779 40.26 10.94 -35.42
N LEU A 780 39.71 11.35 -36.56
CA LEU A 780 40.27 10.98 -37.85
C LEU A 780 41.56 11.78 -38.07
N LYS A 781 42.69 11.09 -38.29
CA LYS A 781 44.01 11.74 -38.40
C LYS A 781 44.10 12.67 -39.61
N SER A 782 43.40 12.37 -40.70
CA SER A 782 43.32 13.24 -41.88
C SER A 782 42.53 14.52 -41.61
N GLY A 783 41.65 14.53 -40.62
CA GLY A 783 40.67 15.59 -40.40
C GLY A 783 39.58 15.68 -41.48
N ASP A 784 39.50 14.68 -42.37
CA ASP A 784 38.57 14.64 -43.51
C ASP A 784 37.15 14.25 -43.07
N TYR A 785 36.46 15.19 -42.42
CA TYR A 785 35.08 15.02 -41.97
C TYR A 785 34.07 15.49 -43.03
N CYS A 786 33.01 14.73 -43.24
CA CYS A 786 31.91 15.12 -44.13
C CYS A 786 31.04 16.22 -43.52
N LYS A 787 30.39 17.02 -44.37
CA LYS A 787 29.59 18.18 -43.91
C LYS A 787 28.19 17.78 -43.48
N THR A 788 27.69 16.69 -44.05
CA THR A 788 26.36 16.15 -43.76
C THR A 788 26.52 14.70 -43.30
N TYR A 789 25.78 14.32 -42.25
CA TYR A 789 25.81 12.96 -41.76
C TYR A 789 25.42 11.96 -42.86
N GLY A 790 26.12 10.82 -42.91
CA GLY A 790 25.84 9.76 -43.87
C GLY A 790 26.30 10.02 -45.31
N GLU A 791 26.87 11.19 -45.62
CA GLU A 791 27.47 11.50 -46.93
C GLU A 791 28.56 10.50 -47.32
N ARG A 792 29.32 10.01 -46.33
CA ARG A 792 30.30 8.92 -46.50
C ARG A 792 30.45 8.10 -45.22
N SER A 793 31.18 6.99 -45.36
CA SER A 793 31.66 6.15 -44.27
C SER A 793 33.18 6.07 -44.36
N CYS A 794 33.88 5.97 -43.23
CA CYS A 794 35.32 5.72 -43.23
C CYS A 794 35.64 4.36 -43.88
N GLY A 795 36.68 4.34 -44.70
CA GLY A 795 37.38 3.16 -45.18
C GLY A 795 38.12 2.44 -44.06
N ASP A 796 38.43 1.17 -44.29
CA ASP A 796 39.09 0.31 -43.30
C ASP A 796 40.55 0.72 -43.01
N ASP A 797 41.20 1.36 -43.97
CA ASP A 797 42.60 1.80 -43.96
C ASP A 797 42.81 3.24 -43.45
N GLU A 798 41.73 3.99 -43.24
CA GLU A 798 41.82 5.33 -42.66
C GLU A 798 42.35 5.28 -41.23
N VAL A 799 43.23 6.22 -40.89
CA VAL A 799 43.97 6.23 -39.63
C VAL A 799 43.25 7.07 -38.58
N LEU A 800 43.08 6.49 -37.40
CA LEU A 800 42.51 7.10 -36.21
C LEU A 800 43.63 7.50 -35.25
N ASP A 801 43.49 8.69 -34.67
CA ASP A 801 44.20 9.13 -33.48
C ASP A 801 43.32 8.80 -32.25
N LEU A 802 43.78 7.84 -31.45
CA LEU A 802 43.03 7.24 -30.35
C LEU A 802 43.69 7.61 -29.02
N MET A 803 42.92 8.17 -28.10
CA MET A 803 43.38 8.44 -26.74
C MET A 803 42.53 7.69 -25.70
N GLU A 804 43.15 6.84 -24.88
CA GLU A 804 42.48 6.17 -23.77
C GLU A 804 42.38 7.12 -22.56
N ALA A 805 41.18 7.30 -22.02
CA ALA A 805 40.94 8.23 -20.92
C ALA A 805 41.53 7.77 -19.56
N ASN A 806 41.89 6.48 -19.44
CA ASN A 806 42.45 5.86 -18.24
C ASN A 806 43.77 6.50 -17.82
N ASP A 807 44.70 6.69 -18.76
CA ASP A 807 46.02 7.27 -18.52
C ASP A 807 46.44 8.35 -19.52
N ASN A 808 45.52 8.79 -20.39
CA ASN A 808 45.79 9.73 -21.49
C ASN A 808 46.82 9.19 -22.51
N HIS A 809 47.02 7.87 -22.59
CA HIS A 809 47.85 7.27 -23.62
C HIS A 809 47.24 7.47 -25.00
N SER A 810 48.04 7.94 -25.96
CA SER A 810 47.63 8.12 -27.35
C SER A 810 48.35 7.11 -28.24
N GLU A 811 47.62 6.50 -29.16
CA GLU A 811 48.17 5.61 -30.18
C GLU A 811 47.37 5.70 -31.49
N GLU A 812 48.00 5.31 -32.60
CA GLU A 812 47.39 5.38 -33.93
C GLU A 812 47.06 3.99 -34.44
N HIS A 813 45.83 3.80 -34.91
CA HIS A 813 45.39 2.55 -35.52
C HIS A 813 44.45 2.84 -36.68
N THR A 814 44.37 1.92 -37.64
CA THR A 814 43.37 2.00 -38.70
C THR A 814 41.96 1.76 -38.14
N VAL A 815 40.93 2.23 -38.86
CA VAL A 815 39.52 1.99 -38.53
C VAL A 815 39.23 0.49 -38.36
N ALA A 816 39.77 -0.37 -39.24
CA ALA A 816 39.59 -1.81 -39.15
C ALA A 816 40.25 -2.40 -37.89
N GLN A 817 41.46 -1.96 -37.55
CA GLN A 817 42.18 -2.41 -36.35
C GLN A 817 41.44 -2.04 -35.07
N PHE A 818 40.91 -0.82 -34.99
CA PHE A 818 40.13 -0.38 -33.82
C PHE A 818 38.80 -1.13 -33.68
N ILE A 819 38.09 -1.38 -34.79
CA ILE A 819 36.87 -2.19 -34.78
C ILE A 819 37.18 -3.62 -34.30
N GLU A 820 38.22 -4.24 -34.85
CA GLU A 820 38.67 -5.58 -34.44
C GLU A 820 39.05 -5.62 -32.96
N PHE A 821 39.76 -4.60 -32.46
CA PHE A 821 40.09 -4.47 -31.04
C PHE A 821 38.83 -4.39 -30.16
N CYS A 822 37.88 -3.55 -30.53
CA CYS A 822 36.61 -3.40 -29.82
C CYS A 822 35.79 -4.70 -29.79
N VAL A 823 35.81 -5.50 -30.86
CA VAL A 823 35.00 -6.72 -30.99
C VAL A 823 35.72 -7.95 -30.41
N ASN A 824 36.97 -8.17 -30.82
CA ASN A 824 37.73 -9.40 -30.59
C ASN A 824 38.95 -9.21 -29.67
N GLY A 825 39.23 -7.97 -29.25
CA GLY A 825 40.38 -7.65 -28.40
C GLY A 825 41.68 -7.65 -29.18
N ARG A 826 42.78 -7.85 -28.46
CA ARG A 826 44.12 -7.92 -29.04
C ARG A 826 44.30 -9.20 -29.85
N THR A 827 44.18 -9.10 -31.17
CA THR A 827 44.42 -10.16 -32.15
C THR A 827 45.51 -9.73 -33.14
N GLY A 828 46.03 -10.65 -33.95
CA GLY A 828 46.95 -10.27 -35.04
C GLY A 828 46.33 -9.29 -36.04
N LYS A 829 44.98 -9.25 -36.14
CA LYS A 829 44.24 -8.33 -37.02
C LYS A 829 44.01 -6.96 -36.38
N SER A 830 43.98 -6.87 -35.05
CA SER A 830 43.83 -5.59 -34.36
C SER A 830 45.11 -4.76 -34.34
N GLY A 831 46.25 -5.31 -34.76
CA GLY A 831 47.56 -4.66 -34.61
C GLY A 831 48.14 -4.77 -33.19
N GLU A 832 49.27 -4.09 -32.96
CA GLU A 832 49.97 -4.08 -31.68
C GLU A 832 49.51 -2.91 -30.80
N TRP A 833 48.94 -3.22 -29.62
CA TRP A 833 48.38 -2.23 -28.71
C TRP A 833 49.30 -1.98 -27.52
N THR A 834 49.53 -0.70 -27.21
CA THR A 834 50.41 -0.27 -26.11
C THR A 834 49.65 0.31 -24.91
N SER A 835 48.39 0.70 -25.10
CA SER A 835 47.44 1.08 -24.05
C SER A 835 47.18 -0.03 -23.02
N LYS A 836 46.43 0.28 -21.97
CA LYS A 836 46.01 -0.68 -20.95
C LYS A 836 44.72 -1.41 -21.31
N GLY A 837 43.84 -0.77 -22.09
CA GLY A 837 42.60 -1.38 -22.55
C GLY A 837 42.81 -2.71 -23.27
N VAL A 838 41.96 -3.70 -22.97
CA VAL A 838 42.08 -5.06 -23.53
C VAL A 838 41.14 -5.34 -24.72
N GLY A 839 40.23 -4.43 -25.03
CA GLY A 839 39.21 -4.58 -26.07
C GLY A 839 38.11 -5.57 -25.67
N LYS A 840 37.44 -6.18 -26.65
CA LYS A 840 36.32 -7.15 -26.45
C LYS A 840 35.07 -6.59 -25.76
N TYR A 841 34.74 -5.34 -26.02
CA TYR A 841 33.67 -4.64 -25.33
C TYR A 841 32.25 -5.16 -25.67
N LEU A 842 32.11 -5.92 -26.75
CA LEU A 842 30.85 -6.55 -27.18
C LEU A 842 30.77 -8.06 -26.86
N GLU A 843 31.74 -8.60 -26.11
CA GLU A 843 31.81 -10.04 -25.82
C GLU A 843 30.58 -10.54 -25.05
N GLY A 844 30.04 -11.67 -25.49
CA GLY A 844 28.85 -12.30 -24.89
C GLY A 844 27.52 -11.61 -25.20
N GLY A 845 27.53 -10.50 -25.95
CA GLY A 845 26.33 -9.76 -26.35
C GLY A 845 25.61 -9.07 -25.18
N LYS A 846 24.43 -8.51 -25.47
CA LYS A 846 23.64 -7.70 -24.52
C LYS A 846 23.38 -8.39 -23.19
N ASP A 847 23.03 -9.68 -23.21
CA ASP A 847 22.70 -10.44 -22.01
C ASP A 847 23.91 -10.69 -21.09
N ALA A 848 25.13 -10.69 -21.64
CA ALA A 848 26.37 -10.75 -20.87
C ALA A 848 26.87 -9.35 -20.43
N GLY A 849 26.17 -8.29 -20.82
CA GLY A 849 26.56 -6.89 -20.58
C GLY A 849 27.49 -6.31 -21.64
N GLY A 850 27.76 -7.03 -22.73
CA GLY A 850 28.55 -6.58 -23.87
C GLY A 850 27.86 -5.42 -24.58
N GLN A 851 28.51 -4.26 -24.60
CA GLN A 851 27.96 -3.01 -25.10
C GLN A 851 29.06 -1.96 -25.37
N LEU A 852 28.84 -1.16 -26.41
CA LEU A 852 29.58 0.06 -26.70
C LEU A 852 28.64 1.25 -26.86
N VAL A 853 29.00 2.39 -26.28
CA VAL A 853 28.34 3.67 -26.55
C VAL A 853 29.26 4.56 -27.37
N ASP A 854 28.73 5.11 -28.45
CA ASP A 854 29.37 6.02 -29.37
C ASP A 854 28.75 7.40 -29.26
N GLN A 855 29.47 8.32 -28.61
CA GLN A 855 29.01 9.67 -28.31
C GLN A 855 29.83 10.72 -29.06
N ARG A 856 29.23 11.84 -29.48
CA ARG A 856 29.95 12.99 -30.03
C ARG A 856 30.96 13.51 -29.01
N PHE A 857 32.18 13.81 -29.48
CA PHE A 857 33.18 14.44 -28.64
C PHE A 857 32.81 15.90 -28.33
N CYS A 858 32.77 16.24 -27.03
CA CYS A 858 32.54 17.60 -26.57
C CYS A 858 33.88 18.30 -26.27
N PRO A 859 34.33 19.25 -27.11
CA PRO A 859 35.69 19.80 -27.02
C PRO A 859 35.96 20.60 -25.74
N ARG A 860 34.92 21.16 -25.10
CA ARG A 860 35.03 21.88 -23.83
C ARG A 860 35.26 20.96 -22.62
N ILE A 861 35.42 19.65 -22.80
CA ILE A 861 35.89 18.74 -21.74
C ILE A 861 37.23 19.18 -21.13
N VAL A 862 38.06 19.89 -21.91
CA VAL A 862 39.33 20.49 -21.44
C VAL A 862 39.13 21.57 -20.37
N GLU A 863 37.93 22.16 -20.30
CA GLU A 863 37.57 23.11 -19.23
C GLU A 863 37.20 22.39 -17.93
N GLY A 864 36.92 21.09 -18.00
CA GLY A 864 36.64 20.20 -16.89
C GLY A 864 35.17 19.80 -16.74
N GLU A 865 34.95 18.69 -16.05
CA GLU A 865 33.64 18.12 -15.76
C GLU A 865 33.08 18.65 -14.43
N LEU A 866 31.76 18.80 -14.34
CA LEU A 866 31.08 19.07 -13.08
C LEU A 866 30.45 17.80 -12.52
N ARG A 867 30.91 17.34 -11.36
CA ARG A 867 30.28 16.27 -10.61
C ARG A 867 29.32 16.83 -9.58
N TYR A 868 28.03 16.50 -9.74
CA TYR A 868 26.98 16.82 -8.78
C TYR A 868 26.85 15.65 -7.81
N ASN A 869 27.09 15.91 -6.52
CA ASN A 869 26.90 14.92 -5.47
C ASN A 869 25.46 14.99 -4.95
N MET A 870 24.75 13.87 -5.05
CA MET A 870 23.32 13.80 -4.78
C MET A 870 23.04 12.86 -3.60
N VAL A 871 22.25 13.33 -2.65
CA VAL A 871 21.57 12.49 -1.67
C VAL A 871 20.12 12.41 -2.06
N ALA A 872 19.68 11.26 -2.58
CA ALA A 872 18.37 11.13 -3.22
C ALA A 872 18.17 12.21 -4.31
N ASP A 873 17.20 13.09 -4.12
CA ASP A 873 16.85 14.22 -4.98
C ASP A 873 17.60 15.53 -4.64
N THR A 874 18.46 15.52 -3.61
CA THR A 874 19.03 16.74 -3.04
C THR A 874 20.50 16.88 -3.41
N LEU A 875 20.84 17.99 -4.09
CA LEU A 875 22.23 18.37 -4.37
C LEU A 875 22.92 18.80 -3.07
N VAL A 876 24.04 18.15 -2.74
CA VAL A 876 24.83 18.46 -1.53
C VAL A 876 26.16 19.13 -1.81
N GLY A 877 26.67 19.03 -3.03
CA GLY A 877 27.93 19.66 -3.42
C GLY A 877 28.26 19.46 -4.88
N ILE A 878 29.10 20.34 -5.41
CA ILE A 878 29.55 20.34 -6.80
C ILE A 878 31.08 20.23 -6.81
N ILE A 879 31.63 19.36 -7.64
CA ILE A 879 33.07 19.21 -7.83
C ILE A 879 33.39 19.52 -9.29
N HIS A 880 34.21 20.53 -9.53
CA HIS A 880 34.75 20.80 -10.85
C HIS A 880 36.09 20.07 -11.00
N LYS A 881 36.13 19.07 -11.88
CA LYS A 881 37.32 18.26 -12.18
C LYS A 881 37.95 18.77 -13.47
N LYS A 882 39.02 19.54 -13.33
CA LYS A 882 39.76 20.06 -14.49
C LYS A 882 40.93 19.13 -14.82
N PRO A 883 41.07 18.66 -16.07
CA PRO A 883 42.25 17.92 -16.51
C PRO A 883 43.55 18.69 -16.21
N LYS A 884 44.67 17.95 -16.15
CA LYS A 884 45.99 18.58 -16.14
C LYS A 884 46.13 19.47 -17.39
N GLU A 885 46.90 20.56 -17.30
CA GLU A 885 47.16 21.42 -18.45
C GLU A 885 47.65 20.60 -19.66
N GLY A 886 47.02 20.82 -20.82
CA GLY A 886 47.25 20.05 -22.05
C GLY A 886 46.56 18.68 -22.12
N GLY A 887 45.94 18.21 -21.03
CA GLY A 887 45.20 16.95 -20.96
C GLY A 887 43.70 17.12 -21.20
N ILE A 888 43.01 16.02 -21.49
CA ILE A 888 41.58 15.99 -21.80
C ILE A 888 40.76 15.04 -20.89
N SER A 889 41.42 14.28 -20.00
CA SER A 889 40.79 13.44 -18.97
C SER A 889 41.10 13.95 -17.56
N ALA A 890 40.09 13.89 -16.67
CA ALA A 890 40.21 14.31 -15.27
C ALA A 890 40.15 13.13 -14.27
N VAL A 891 40.74 11.99 -14.66
CA VAL A 891 40.84 10.77 -13.83
C VAL A 891 41.88 10.96 -12.70
N GLY A 892 41.59 10.42 -11.52
CA GLY A 892 42.46 10.53 -10.35
C GLY A 892 43.87 9.97 -10.62
N GLY A 893 44.91 10.69 -10.17
CA GLY A 893 46.31 10.30 -10.38
C GLY A 893 46.96 10.92 -11.63
N THR A 894 46.20 11.58 -12.51
CA THR A 894 46.74 12.20 -13.74
C THR A 894 47.23 13.65 -13.56
N GLY A 895 47.19 14.18 -12.34
CA GLY A 895 47.52 15.59 -12.04
C GLY A 895 46.38 16.57 -12.28
N SER A 896 45.13 16.09 -12.35
CA SER A 896 43.92 16.91 -12.46
C SER A 896 43.72 17.80 -11.23
N VAL A 897 43.08 18.96 -11.44
CA VAL A 897 42.74 19.92 -10.38
C VAL A 897 41.26 19.76 -10.01
N TYR A 898 40.98 19.51 -8.73
CA TYR A 898 39.63 19.36 -8.20
C TYR A 898 39.25 20.59 -7.37
N THR A 899 38.19 21.30 -7.79
CA THR A 899 37.65 22.44 -7.05
C THR A 899 36.28 22.07 -6.47
N PHE A 900 36.09 22.33 -5.17
CA PHE A 900 34.87 21.97 -4.45
C PHE A 900 34.01 23.20 -4.20
N TYR A 901 32.73 23.11 -4.57
CA TYR A 901 31.74 24.15 -4.42
C TYR A 901 30.53 23.66 -3.62
N GLY A 902 29.86 24.60 -2.95
CA GLY A 902 28.59 24.32 -2.28
C GLY A 902 27.44 24.15 -3.27
N PRO A 903 26.30 23.60 -2.83
CA PRO A 903 25.14 23.32 -3.70
C PRO A 903 24.40 24.57 -4.21
N LYS A 904 24.76 25.77 -3.71
CA LYS A 904 24.19 27.06 -4.11
C LYS A 904 25.16 27.95 -4.89
N GLU A 905 26.18 27.34 -5.50
CA GLU A 905 27.19 28.07 -6.27
C GLU A 905 26.54 28.84 -7.43
N LYS A 906 26.74 30.16 -7.47
CA LYS A 906 26.10 31.04 -8.46
C LYS A 906 26.63 30.77 -9.86
N LYS A 907 27.91 30.39 -9.98
CA LYS A 907 28.55 30.08 -11.26
C LYS A 907 27.79 29.01 -12.06
N PHE A 908 27.15 28.06 -11.38
CA PHE A 908 26.44 26.94 -12.00
C PHE A 908 24.93 26.98 -11.74
N ALA A 909 24.38 28.15 -11.41
CA ALA A 909 22.96 28.29 -11.03
C ALA A 909 22.01 27.91 -12.17
N GLY A 910 22.36 28.21 -13.42
CA GLY A 910 21.55 27.86 -14.61
C GLY A 910 21.39 26.35 -14.77
N LEU A 911 22.50 25.60 -14.79
CA LEU A 911 22.51 24.14 -14.80
C LEU A 911 21.81 23.56 -13.56
N THR A 912 22.11 24.08 -12.37
CA THR A 912 21.51 23.58 -11.13
C THR A 912 20.00 23.70 -11.14
N LYS A 913 19.48 24.84 -11.61
CA LYS A 913 18.04 25.06 -11.70
C LYS A 913 17.41 24.08 -12.69
N SER A 914 17.85 24.09 -13.95
CA SER A 914 17.29 23.23 -15.01
C SER A 914 17.35 21.75 -14.64
N PHE A 915 18.50 21.27 -14.16
CA PHE A 915 18.65 19.86 -13.77
C PHE A 915 17.67 19.45 -12.66
N LEU A 916 17.59 20.24 -11.57
CA LEU A 916 16.78 19.88 -10.40
C LEU A 916 15.28 20.04 -10.65
N THR A 917 14.86 21.02 -11.47
CA THR A 917 13.43 21.27 -11.73
C THR A 917 12.90 20.50 -12.93
N ASP A 918 13.68 20.39 -13.99
CA ASP A 918 13.16 20.00 -15.29
C ASP A 918 13.50 18.54 -15.64
N ASP A 919 14.65 18.02 -15.18
CA ASP A 919 15.15 16.71 -15.62
C ASP A 919 15.17 15.64 -14.51
N LEU A 920 15.50 16.00 -13.27
CA LEU A 920 15.75 15.05 -12.17
C LEU A 920 14.61 14.02 -11.98
N SER A 921 13.36 14.46 -12.04
CA SER A 921 12.18 13.60 -11.88
C SER A 921 11.93 12.68 -13.08
N LYS A 922 12.52 12.98 -14.24
CA LYS A 922 12.38 12.23 -15.50
C LYS A 922 13.47 11.19 -15.70
N ILE A 923 14.57 11.23 -14.94
CA ILE A 923 15.70 10.30 -15.09
C ILE A 923 15.25 8.85 -14.90
N MET A 924 14.65 8.52 -13.74
CA MET A 924 14.26 7.13 -13.45
C MET A 924 13.23 6.59 -14.46
N PRO A 925 12.18 7.34 -14.85
CA PRO A 925 11.29 6.92 -15.95
C PRO A 925 12.00 6.73 -17.30
N SER A 926 12.89 7.64 -17.69
CA SER A 926 13.61 7.51 -18.97
C SER A 926 14.47 6.25 -19.02
N LEU A 927 14.92 5.76 -17.86
CA LEU A 927 15.69 4.53 -17.74
C LEU A 927 14.83 3.25 -17.66
N GLY A 928 13.50 3.37 -17.60
CA GLY A 928 12.57 2.25 -17.39
C GLY A 928 12.55 1.75 -15.94
N LEU A 929 12.83 2.64 -15.00
CA LEU A 929 12.95 2.36 -13.56
C LEU A 929 11.90 3.10 -12.74
N GLU A 930 10.69 3.34 -13.27
CA GLU A 930 9.62 4.11 -12.61
C GLU A 930 9.23 3.53 -11.24
N SER A 931 9.40 2.21 -11.06
CA SER A 931 9.09 1.50 -9.82
C SER A 931 10.22 1.51 -8.79
N GLU A 932 11.41 1.99 -9.15
CA GLU A 932 12.56 2.05 -8.25
C GLU A 932 12.80 3.48 -7.75
N PRO A 933 13.15 3.66 -6.46
CA PRO A 933 13.53 4.96 -5.96
C PRO A 933 14.87 5.40 -6.56
N ILE A 934 15.03 6.72 -6.72
CA ILE A 934 16.34 7.30 -7.03
C ILE A 934 17.38 6.88 -5.97
N PRO A 935 18.66 6.63 -6.32
CA PRO A 935 19.63 6.13 -5.36
C PRO A 935 19.80 7.05 -4.14
N LEU A 936 20.04 6.45 -2.96
CA LEU A 936 20.25 7.19 -1.72
C LEU A 936 21.51 8.08 -1.78
N TRP A 937 22.57 7.62 -2.48
CA TRP A 937 23.79 8.38 -2.75
C TRP A 937 24.28 8.07 -4.17
N TRP A 938 24.42 9.09 -4.99
CA TRP A 938 24.85 8.97 -6.38
C TRP A 938 25.44 10.29 -6.88
N THR A 939 26.04 10.25 -8.07
CA THR A 939 26.54 11.45 -8.74
C THR A 939 26.13 11.50 -10.20
N SER A 940 26.06 12.72 -10.72
CA SER A 940 25.93 13.01 -12.14
C SER A 940 27.11 13.86 -12.58
N ASP A 941 27.80 13.44 -13.62
CA ASP A 941 28.97 14.13 -14.13
C ASP A 941 28.60 14.82 -15.44
N PHE A 942 28.73 16.14 -15.48
CA PHE A 942 28.32 16.99 -16.60
C PHE A 942 29.51 17.51 -17.41
N ILE A 943 29.30 17.59 -18.71
CA ILE A 943 30.25 18.13 -19.69
C ILE A 943 29.59 19.32 -20.39
N ASN A 944 30.31 20.42 -20.57
CA ASN A 944 29.81 21.54 -21.35
C ASN A 944 29.86 21.18 -22.84
N SER A 945 28.71 21.18 -23.49
CA SER A 945 28.55 20.84 -24.91
C SER A 945 28.51 22.05 -25.83
N SER A 946 28.48 23.26 -25.25
CA SER A 946 28.33 24.50 -26.01
C SER A 946 29.59 24.83 -26.82
N PRO A 947 29.48 25.65 -27.87
CA PRO A 947 30.65 26.26 -28.50
C PRO A 947 31.53 27.04 -27.49
N VAL A 948 32.81 27.18 -27.83
CA VAL A 948 33.73 28.04 -27.07
C VAL A 948 33.29 29.49 -27.21
N GLY A 949 33.20 30.22 -26.09
CA GLY A 949 32.79 31.62 -26.07
C GLY A 949 31.27 31.86 -25.90
N THR A 950 30.46 30.80 -25.76
CA THR A 950 29.04 30.93 -25.37
C THR A 950 28.90 31.67 -24.03
N ASP A 951 27.93 32.59 -23.94
CA ASP A 951 27.59 33.30 -22.69
C ASP A 951 27.23 32.25 -21.62
N PRO A 952 27.80 32.32 -20.39
CA PRO A 952 27.51 31.39 -19.31
C PRO A 952 26.03 31.11 -19.04
N LYS A 953 25.13 32.06 -19.35
CA LYS A 953 23.68 31.88 -19.18
C LYS A 953 23.05 30.97 -20.23
N ASP A 954 23.68 30.85 -21.40
CA ASP A 954 23.22 30.11 -22.57
C ASP A 954 23.98 28.77 -22.73
N GLU A 955 24.85 28.41 -21.78
CA GLU A 955 25.61 27.17 -21.82
C GLU A 955 24.72 25.93 -21.65
N LYS A 956 24.83 24.99 -22.60
CA LYS A 956 24.24 23.66 -22.53
C LYS A 956 25.22 22.65 -21.92
N TRP A 957 24.78 22.00 -20.85
CA TRP A 957 25.53 20.98 -20.13
C TRP A 957 24.82 19.64 -20.27
N ILE A 958 25.59 18.61 -20.63
CA ILE A 958 25.07 17.24 -20.84
C ILE A 958 25.64 16.29 -19.80
N VAL A 959 24.94 15.21 -19.51
CA VAL A 959 25.49 14.12 -18.67
C VAL A 959 26.51 13.32 -19.48
N GLY A 960 27.72 13.19 -18.94
CA GLY A 960 28.76 12.29 -19.42
C GLY A 960 28.67 10.89 -18.77
N GLU A 961 28.22 10.82 -17.51
CA GLU A 961 27.91 9.58 -16.78
C GLU A 961 27.08 9.81 -15.50
N PHE A 962 26.32 8.78 -15.10
CA PHE A 962 25.80 8.64 -13.75
C PHE A 962 26.62 7.61 -12.98
N ASN A 963 26.88 7.88 -11.70
CA ASN A 963 27.51 6.92 -10.80
C ASN A 963 26.58 6.67 -9.61
N CYS A 964 26.06 5.45 -9.48
CA CYS A 964 25.17 5.07 -8.38
C CYS A 964 25.71 3.90 -7.54
N SER A 965 26.72 3.18 -8.03
CA SER A 965 27.37 2.11 -7.28
C SER A 965 28.56 2.65 -6.51
N CYS A 966 28.45 2.66 -5.18
CA CYS A 966 29.57 2.91 -4.27
C CYS A 966 30.36 4.19 -4.58
N VAL A 967 29.69 5.31 -4.86
CA VAL A 967 30.42 6.57 -5.01
C VAL A 967 31.01 6.98 -3.65
N GLY A 968 32.27 7.41 -3.65
CA GLY A 968 32.98 7.87 -2.47
C GLY A 968 32.59 9.28 -2.03
N ILE A 969 32.50 9.54 -0.73
CA ILE A 969 32.46 10.92 -0.20
C ILE A 969 33.90 11.46 -0.22
N SER A 970 34.22 12.38 -1.14
CA SER A 970 35.60 12.90 -1.32
C SER A 970 36.20 13.48 -0.04
N LYS A 971 35.37 14.07 0.82
CA LYS A 971 35.79 14.61 2.13
C LYS A 971 36.24 13.54 3.14
N CYS A 972 35.96 12.27 2.87
CA CYS A 972 36.43 11.15 3.68
C CYS A 972 37.73 10.53 3.15
N LEU A 973 38.31 11.00 2.04
CA LEU A 973 39.55 10.44 1.47
C LEU A 973 40.72 10.34 2.46
N PRO A 974 40.93 11.27 3.42
CA PRO A 974 41.99 11.13 4.42
C PRO A 974 41.85 9.89 5.33
N ALA A 975 40.68 9.25 5.37
CA ALA A 975 40.46 7.99 6.07
C ALA A 975 40.83 6.75 5.24
N CYS A 976 41.19 6.93 3.96
CA CYS A 976 41.56 5.85 3.06
C CYS A 976 43.04 5.51 3.22
N VAL A 977 43.37 4.21 3.28
CA VAL A 977 44.75 3.75 3.34
C VAL A 977 45.47 4.05 2.03
N THR A 978 46.65 4.64 2.14
CA THR A 978 47.60 4.83 1.02
C THR A 978 48.97 4.30 1.44
N PRO A 979 49.93 4.13 0.50
CA PRO A 979 51.31 3.77 0.86
C PRO A 979 51.94 4.73 1.87
N GLU A 980 51.55 6.01 1.86
CA GLU A 980 52.05 7.05 2.77
C GLU A 980 51.26 7.11 4.09
N ALA A 981 50.09 6.47 4.16
CA ALA A 981 49.15 6.54 5.28
C ALA A 981 48.55 5.15 5.60
N GLU A 982 49.41 4.17 5.86
CA GLU A 982 49.05 2.76 6.04
C GLU A 982 48.05 2.48 7.18
N LYS A 983 47.92 3.42 8.13
CA LYS A 983 47.04 3.32 9.31
C LYS A 983 45.87 4.30 9.28
N ALA A 984 45.58 4.91 8.12
CA ALA A 984 44.50 5.88 7.98
C ALA A 984 43.13 5.31 8.39
N SER A 985 42.35 6.14 9.07
CA SER A 985 41.11 5.77 9.75
C SER A 985 40.09 6.92 9.73
N TYR A 986 38.85 6.63 10.14
CA TYR A 986 37.79 7.64 10.15
C TYR A 986 38.11 8.86 11.04
N SER A 987 38.97 8.72 12.05
CA SER A 987 39.40 9.84 12.89
C SER A 987 40.41 10.78 12.23
N ASP A 988 41.04 10.36 11.13
CA ASP A 988 42.04 11.15 10.41
C ASP A 988 41.42 12.17 9.45
N ILE A 989 40.09 12.17 9.32
CA ILE A 989 39.37 13.18 8.55
C ILE A 989 39.51 14.55 9.25
N PRO A 990 40.03 15.58 8.56
CA PRO A 990 40.20 16.90 9.15
C PRO A 990 38.89 17.48 9.69
N ARG A 991 38.97 18.20 10.82
CA ARG A 991 37.79 18.81 11.47
C ARG A 991 36.94 19.68 10.51
N LYS A 992 37.60 20.40 9.60
CA LYS A 992 36.95 21.23 8.58
C LYS A 992 36.06 20.41 7.65
N ASP A 993 36.51 19.22 7.25
CA ASP A 993 35.82 18.34 6.31
C ASP A 993 34.79 17.47 7.04
N MET A 994 35.06 17.08 8.29
CA MET A 994 34.12 16.33 9.13
C MET A 994 32.77 17.03 9.33
N THR A 995 32.74 18.36 9.30
CA THR A 995 31.49 19.13 9.39
C THR A 995 30.59 18.84 8.19
N GLU A 996 31.17 18.78 6.99
CA GLU A 996 30.45 18.48 5.75
C GLU A 996 30.07 17.00 5.67
N VAL A 997 30.99 16.10 6.06
CA VAL A 997 30.73 14.65 6.16
C VAL A 997 29.51 14.37 7.05
N LYS A 998 29.42 15.02 8.22
CA LYS A 998 28.27 14.89 9.11
C LYS A 998 26.98 15.43 8.51
N LYS A 999 27.03 16.53 7.74
CA LYS A 999 25.85 17.08 7.05
C LYS A 999 25.32 16.09 6.00
N ILE A 1000 26.22 15.51 5.20
CA ILE A 1000 25.88 14.49 4.21
C ILE A 1000 25.29 13.26 4.90
N GLY A 1001 25.96 12.74 5.95
CA GLY A 1001 25.47 11.63 6.76
C GLY A 1001 24.07 11.88 7.33
N SER A 1002 23.86 13.03 7.96
CA SER A 1002 22.55 13.41 8.51
C SER A 1002 21.46 13.47 7.44
N LEU A 1003 21.75 14.00 6.25
CA LEU A 1003 20.78 14.03 5.15
C LEU A 1003 20.47 12.63 4.62
N LEU A 1004 21.48 11.75 4.49
CA LEU A 1004 21.27 10.33 4.16
C LEU A 1004 20.32 9.67 5.18
N GLY A 1005 20.55 9.91 6.47
CA GLY A 1005 19.66 9.47 7.56
C GLY A 1005 18.23 9.98 7.43
N ARG A 1006 18.04 11.24 7.04
CA ARG A 1006 16.70 11.83 6.87
C ARG A 1006 15.95 11.32 5.65
N LYS A 1007 16.65 11.07 4.53
CA LYS A 1007 16.04 10.62 3.26
C LYS A 1007 15.81 9.11 3.22
N ALA A 1008 16.63 8.32 3.91
CA ALA A 1008 16.53 6.86 3.91
C ALA A 1008 15.14 6.32 4.30
N PRO A 1009 14.46 6.82 5.35
CA PRO A 1009 13.10 6.37 5.68
C PRO A 1009 12.10 6.58 4.54
N ALA A 1010 12.06 7.75 3.91
CA ALA A 1010 11.09 8.01 2.84
C ALA A 1010 11.28 7.08 1.63
N LEU A 1011 12.54 6.80 1.27
CA LEU A 1011 12.88 5.91 0.17
C LEU A 1011 12.68 4.42 0.50
N ALA A 1012 12.63 4.05 1.78
CA ALA A 1012 12.49 2.64 2.20
C ALA A 1012 11.11 2.06 1.88
N HIS A 1013 10.13 2.92 1.56
CA HIS A 1013 8.74 2.53 1.36
C HIS A 1013 8.16 2.90 -0.01
N GLY A 1014 9.02 3.11 -1.01
CA GLY A 1014 8.59 3.23 -2.41
C GLY A 1014 7.77 4.48 -2.75
N GLY A 1015 7.90 5.56 -1.97
CA GLY A 1015 7.28 6.85 -2.31
C GLY A 1015 8.09 7.59 -3.38
N SER A 1016 7.56 7.69 -4.60
CA SER A 1016 8.05 8.60 -5.66
C SER A 1016 7.43 10.01 -5.57
N HIS A 1017 6.59 10.28 -4.56
CA HIS A 1017 5.98 11.59 -4.35
C HIS A 1017 6.30 12.12 -2.96
N LEU A 1018 6.90 13.31 -2.96
CA LEU A 1018 7.20 14.12 -1.79
C LEU A 1018 5.90 14.40 -1.03
N VAL A 1019 5.85 13.95 0.22
CA VAL A 1019 5.07 14.65 1.25
C VAL A 1019 5.74 16.02 1.39
N GLU A 1020 4.95 17.09 1.28
CA GLU A 1020 5.44 18.45 1.55
C GLU A 1020 6.28 18.47 2.83
N GLU A 1021 7.40 19.20 2.79
CA GLU A 1021 8.27 19.32 3.96
C GLU A 1021 7.44 19.70 5.19
N PRO A 1022 7.49 18.93 6.29
CA PRO A 1022 6.88 19.39 7.52
C PRO A 1022 7.68 20.62 7.97
N VAL A 1023 7.00 21.78 7.95
CA VAL A 1023 7.36 23.10 8.48
C VAL A 1023 8.03 23.07 9.89
N MET A 1024 8.03 21.92 10.55
CA MET A 1024 8.65 21.61 11.83
C MET A 1024 10.19 21.58 11.83
N ALA A 1025 10.85 21.14 10.74
CA ALA A 1025 12.32 21.00 10.74
C ALA A 1025 13.05 22.34 10.56
N GLU A 1026 12.52 23.23 9.72
CA GLU A 1026 13.05 24.60 9.59
C GLU A 1026 12.81 25.41 10.88
N ARG A 1027 11.73 25.11 11.62
CA ARG A 1027 11.48 25.61 12.98
C ARG A 1027 12.49 25.08 13.99
N GLN A 1028 12.83 23.79 13.96
CA GLN A 1028 13.82 23.21 14.88
C GLN A 1028 15.24 23.75 14.65
N ASP A 1029 15.68 23.89 13.40
CA ASP A 1029 17.00 24.45 13.10
C ASP A 1029 17.07 25.94 13.47
N LYS A 1030 15.99 26.71 13.25
CA LYS A 1030 15.87 28.11 13.73
C LYS A 1030 15.82 28.19 15.26
N GLN A 1031 15.14 27.27 15.94
CA GLN A 1031 15.10 27.19 17.41
C GLN A 1031 16.46 26.82 18.00
N VAL A 1032 17.21 25.91 17.38
CA VAL A 1032 18.58 25.54 17.80
C VAL A 1032 19.56 26.68 17.57
N GLU A 1033 19.45 27.42 16.46
CA GLU A 1033 20.31 28.57 16.21
C GLU A 1033 19.98 29.77 17.11
N SER A 1034 18.69 29.98 17.42
CA SER A 1034 18.21 30.90 18.45
C SER A 1034 18.78 30.54 19.83
N LEU A 1035 18.77 29.26 20.21
CA LEU A 1035 19.33 28.80 21.47
C LEU A 1035 20.86 29.01 21.53
N LYS A 1036 21.58 28.77 20.43
CA LYS A 1036 23.02 29.05 20.33
C LYS A 1036 23.35 30.54 20.42
N GLN A 1037 22.52 31.42 19.87
CA GLN A 1037 22.68 32.87 20.01
C GLN A 1037 22.44 33.33 21.45
N ILE A 1038 21.42 32.78 22.14
CA ILE A 1038 21.17 33.04 23.56
C ILE A 1038 22.37 32.58 24.41
N LEU A 1039 22.93 31.40 24.13
CA LEU A 1039 24.11 30.88 24.83
C LEU A 1039 25.40 31.66 24.54
N LYS A 1040 25.57 32.19 23.32
CA LYS A 1040 26.70 33.08 22.95
C LYS A 1040 26.61 34.47 23.56
N SER A 1041 25.42 34.93 23.96
CA SER A 1041 25.22 36.24 24.59
C SER A 1041 25.73 36.34 26.03
N VAL A 1042 26.20 35.21 26.59
CA VAL A 1042 26.84 35.15 27.90
C VAL A 1042 28.35 35.09 27.70
N ASN A 1043 29.05 36.09 28.22
CA ASN A 1043 30.51 36.20 28.13
C ASN A 1043 31.18 35.14 29.02
N TYR A 1044 31.19 33.87 28.59
CA TYR A 1044 31.90 32.81 29.29
C TYR A 1044 33.38 32.87 28.92
N ARG A 1045 34.22 33.40 29.83
CA ARG A 1045 35.68 33.34 29.69
C ARG A 1045 36.19 31.94 30.08
N PRO A 1046 37.11 31.32 29.33
CA PRO A 1046 37.48 29.91 29.54
C PRO A 1046 38.43 29.66 30.73
N ASP A 1047 38.77 30.66 31.53
CA ASP A 1047 39.99 30.63 32.36
C ASP A 1047 39.74 30.45 33.87
N PHE A 1048 38.64 29.81 34.29
CA PHE A 1048 38.40 29.50 35.71
C PHE A 1048 38.74 28.05 36.06
N PRO A 1049 39.62 27.78 37.06
CA PRO A 1049 39.92 26.42 37.49
C PRO A 1049 38.73 25.80 38.21
N ARG A 1050 38.47 24.52 37.94
CA ARG A 1050 37.46 23.70 38.62
C ARG A 1050 37.86 23.45 40.08
N SER A 1051 37.40 24.29 41.00
CA SER A 1051 37.26 23.92 42.41
C SER A 1051 36.24 24.83 43.09
N SER A 1052 35.32 24.21 43.84
CA SER A 1052 34.17 24.74 44.59
C SER A 1052 32.89 25.06 43.78
N MET A 1053 31.95 24.11 43.84
CA MET A 1053 30.52 24.35 43.60
C MET A 1053 29.96 24.91 44.91
N ASP A 1054 30.04 26.22 45.16
CA ASP A 1054 29.20 26.87 46.19
C ASP A 1054 29.02 28.39 46.04
N ASP A 1055 29.70 29.08 45.10
CA ASP A 1055 29.47 30.52 44.88
C ASP A 1055 29.20 30.83 43.40
N VAL A 1056 27.93 31.05 43.05
CA VAL A 1056 27.54 31.74 41.80
C VAL A 1056 26.81 33.04 42.19
N PRO A 1057 27.36 34.23 41.87
CA PRO A 1057 26.72 35.50 42.18
C PRO A 1057 25.46 35.75 41.32
N SER A 1058 24.58 36.58 41.87
CA SER A 1058 23.23 37.00 41.42
C SER A 1058 23.14 37.74 40.06
N GLY A 1059 23.88 37.31 39.04
CA GLY A 1059 23.94 37.96 37.73
C GLY A 1059 23.18 37.29 36.56
N ASN A 1060 22.38 36.24 36.79
CA ASN A 1060 21.84 35.40 35.70
C ASN A 1060 20.31 35.38 35.54
N SER A 1061 19.58 36.33 36.15
CA SER A 1061 18.12 36.40 36.01
C SER A 1061 17.67 36.59 34.55
N GLY A 1062 18.38 37.40 33.77
CA GLY A 1062 18.06 37.65 32.36
C GLY A 1062 18.31 36.46 31.43
N LEU A 1063 19.24 35.55 31.75
CA LEU A 1063 19.47 34.33 30.97
C LEU A 1063 18.37 33.29 31.23
N VAL A 1064 18.00 33.14 32.51
CA VAL A 1064 16.90 32.25 32.92
C VAL A 1064 15.59 32.72 32.31
N GLU A 1065 15.33 34.03 32.28
CA GLU A 1065 14.13 34.60 31.67
C GLU A 1065 14.12 34.42 30.14
N LYS A 1066 15.24 34.62 29.46
CA LYS A 1066 15.36 34.35 28.01
C LYS A 1066 15.20 32.87 27.66
N LEU A 1067 15.73 31.96 28.48
CA LEU A 1067 15.55 30.52 28.34
C LEU A 1067 14.10 30.09 28.62
N MET A 1068 13.45 30.69 29.61
CA MET A 1068 12.04 30.42 29.92
C MET A 1068 11.11 30.95 28.83
N ASN A 1069 11.39 32.12 28.25
CA ASN A 1069 10.63 32.66 27.13
C ASN A 1069 10.86 31.85 25.84
N TRP A 1070 12.11 31.42 25.56
CA TRP A 1070 12.39 30.48 24.46
C TRP A 1070 11.70 29.12 24.66
N LYS A 1071 11.60 28.62 25.89
CA LYS A 1071 10.88 27.37 26.20
C LYS A 1071 9.36 27.51 26.06
N ARG A 1072 8.82 28.72 26.19
CA ARG A 1072 7.39 29.03 26.04
C ARG A 1072 6.98 29.27 24.58
N SER A 1073 7.90 29.73 23.73
CA SER A 1073 7.72 29.95 22.28
C SER A 1073 8.00 28.69 21.47
#